data_AF-A0A8T0BUD1-F1
#
_entry.id   AF-A0A8T0BUD1-F1
#
_cell.length_a   1.000
_cell.length_b   1.000
_cell.length_c   1.000
_cell.angle_alpha   90.00
_cell.angle_beta   90.00
_cell.angle_gamma   90.00
#
_symmetry.space_group_name_H-M   'P 1'
#
loop_
_entity.id
_entity.type
_entity.pdbx_description
1 polymer ?
#
loop_
_entity_poly.entity_id
_entity_poly.type
_entity_poly.pdbx_seq_one_letter_code
_entity_poly.pdbx_strand_id
1 'polypeptide(L)'
;MSCTDTERLILLQEQVRSLSQELAQCQADKEFVWSLWKRLQAANPDLTQAVSLVVEREKQKAEAKDRKVLEILQVKDHKIQELEKEVISQRQELSGLLQQQQRASEVEHHVMKKEILELQNTLSDTTQRLQECDDGWRRCLEEQQEQNRKQEINNTRLKECDDGWRRRFEEQQEQSKKQEKINNARLREVQEELVKVQAVSSSLSIQLSEREQQLQKIRGELQDLQALYVQSVAHAGEQADLIQQLEGLNMDTQQILQSQERVHNTHTTSYHKLYNELSVSYQALRLSEEQLRQSHACLTEQLSEKEKQISDLQVQLQHLQQPQACEQKMEQECVKAAESQESVFHFPSSETQSCGTHTQQASCSVSPSSSKAAKKKIQQLEELLILKTAENQELRRAHAKRHDRLRLIQTNYRAVKEQLKEVEDTQDLSKGRTRRAEVWELRQENSDAVWNELAFFKCQNKKLLAEKAQLEEELDVVRVQVAMERAAAQELRLHEDQQDHDEDDNEDGVSSTSLPVYRLHHSVKKIETLERKMAYLEKETLKMQEDRKALKEDNDFLRDERAKLQVKIQAVLQQARVQEEETQAWVSAERGRLLGEAQALQAQLEKSRRAETASRAALLRIRQEMGVLRAERNFHRNKTRRGRGHGTHTTTHTVSVQPRTHSPARDEWEDMSPDSDGEDFSDSLQSQRDFRPPPSVSHPKARRALLNRRTLTAKTTAATAHSTVWHQDAAMRKRRTMMKRGSVCVINEAAFRSPPGVCKDAAVGKRKVLKRRRVCAVFTQRLACLQQQVAVLQAASRVAHNDRLKYQHTHNELQTLTHTLQKQSCELVMLQQQKSVLEAELEQCRKSCPPEAPQPVRDPEKDLLNIKTLETEIRQLNNRLKSSSAEVNRQSTLIKGLRTELHDRDQRLKELQDKVCHCERDVVMKRQLVEDLRSRLKVLQDSERSHRLHIDELDRKVKSQCEEASNRKSFIESLKRRLSVATHDKQQCENTNNTLRDQLHTKEQKLTLLQARLVECERSKVELEQTAKAQMQLLTNQSTETIHTLQNKLTLTHTQHQHLRSVMQVLAMDLDKEVKETRAELRKRRRERKKKEGSERGVSKSSMVKAQSIAASILNVSAHDLASILDTAQEEDSDEEADGVWLDHIQQLLQHQSVSVGEMLDVLQVKMKESRLLMEELFNLRERH
;
A
#
# COMPACT_ATOMS: atom_id res chain seq x y z
N MET A 1 -27.04 30.13 -11.36
CA MET A 1 -27.29 28.69 -11.17
C MET A 1 -25.92 28.05 -11.13
N SER A 2 -25.63 27.31 -10.08
CA SER A 2 -24.37 26.56 -9.93
C SER A 2 -24.31 25.38 -10.90
N CYS A 3 -23.12 24.84 -11.18
CA CYS A 3 -22.98 23.66 -12.05
C CYS A 3 -23.78 22.45 -11.52
N THR A 4 -23.83 22.32 -10.19
CA THR A 4 -24.65 21.35 -9.46
C THR A 4 -26.17 21.58 -9.61
N ASP A 5 -26.65 22.82 -9.78
CA ASP A 5 -28.07 23.08 -10.08
C ASP A 5 -28.44 22.59 -11.49
N THR A 6 -27.53 22.74 -12.45
CA THR A 6 -27.74 22.29 -13.84
C THR A 6 -27.72 20.77 -13.99
N GLU A 7 -26.78 20.08 -13.32
CA GLU A 7 -26.76 18.61 -13.26
C GLU A 7 -28.02 18.05 -12.61
N ARG A 8 -28.45 18.65 -11.49
CA ARG A 8 -29.68 18.27 -10.79
C ARG A 8 -30.93 18.50 -11.65
N LEU A 9 -30.97 19.55 -12.47
CA LEU A 9 -32.05 19.79 -13.43
C LEU A 9 -32.08 18.72 -14.53
N ILE A 10 -30.92 18.32 -15.06
CA ILE A 10 -30.83 17.26 -16.09
C ILE A 10 -31.32 15.92 -15.52
N LEU A 11 -30.83 15.51 -14.34
CA LEU A 11 -31.28 14.28 -13.67
C LEU A 11 -32.78 14.27 -13.38
N LEU A 12 -33.35 15.40 -12.92
CA LEU A 12 -34.80 15.52 -12.71
C LEU A 12 -35.58 15.47 -14.03
N GLN A 13 -35.04 16.04 -15.12
CA GLN A 13 -35.66 16.00 -16.44
C GLN A 13 -35.63 14.58 -17.04
N GLU A 14 -34.56 13.81 -16.82
CA GLU A 14 -34.45 12.40 -17.17
C GLU A 14 -35.40 11.52 -16.35
N GLN A 15 -35.49 11.74 -15.04
CA GLN A 15 -36.46 11.04 -14.17
C GLN A 15 -37.91 11.31 -14.60
N VAL A 16 -38.27 12.57 -14.88
CA VAL A 16 -39.60 12.92 -15.41
C VAL A 16 -39.85 12.24 -16.76
N ARG A 17 -38.83 12.14 -17.63
CA ARG A 17 -38.92 11.43 -18.92
C ARG A 17 -39.14 9.93 -18.73
N SER A 18 -38.41 9.25 -17.83
CA SER A 18 -38.61 7.83 -17.52
C SER A 18 -40.00 7.56 -16.98
N LEU A 19 -40.44 8.32 -15.98
CA LEU A 19 -41.77 8.20 -15.39
C LEU A 19 -42.89 8.46 -16.42
N SER A 20 -42.67 9.36 -17.38
CA SER A 20 -43.62 9.60 -18.48
C SER A 20 -43.73 8.42 -19.46
N GLN A 21 -42.62 7.73 -19.73
CA GLN A 21 -42.60 6.52 -20.57
C GLN A 21 -43.25 5.35 -19.84
N GLU A 22 -42.97 5.16 -18.55
CA GLU A 22 -43.62 4.14 -17.71
C GLU A 22 -45.13 4.37 -17.60
N LEU A 23 -45.57 5.62 -17.44
CA LEU A 23 -46.99 5.98 -17.47
C LEU A 23 -47.64 5.60 -18.80
N ALA A 24 -47.00 5.92 -19.94
CA ALA A 24 -47.50 5.57 -21.26
C ALA A 24 -47.54 4.05 -21.49
N GLN A 25 -46.55 3.31 -20.99
CA GLN A 25 -46.52 1.84 -21.02
C GLN A 25 -47.70 1.25 -20.23
N CYS A 26 -47.94 1.74 -19.01
CA CYS A 26 -49.06 1.33 -18.16
C CYS A 26 -50.43 1.69 -18.78
N GLN A 27 -50.55 2.83 -19.46
CA GLN A 27 -51.76 3.17 -20.23
C GLN A 27 -51.99 2.18 -21.37
N ALA A 28 -50.95 1.87 -22.16
CA ALA A 28 -51.06 0.89 -23.25
C ALA A 28 -51.42 -0.53 -22.75
N ASP A 29 -50.87 -0.95 -21.61
CA ASP A 29 -51.23 -2.23 -20.99
C ASP A 29 -52.66 -2.24 -20.42
N LYS A 30 -53.13 -1.14 -19.84
CA LYS A 30 -54.54 -0.98 -19.42
C LYS A 30 -55.49 -1.12 -20.60
N GLU A 31 -55.23 -0.41 -21.70
CA GLU A 31 -56.09 -0.46 -22.90
C GLU A 31 -56.02 -1.85 -23.58
N PHE A 32 -54.87 -2.52 -23.55
CA PHE A 32 -54.74 -3.90 -24.00
C PHE A 32 -55.59 -4.86 -23.16
N VAL A 33 -55.51 -4.81 -21.83
CA VAL A 33 -56.30 -5.66 -20.92
C VAL A 33 -57.80 -5.39 -21.08
N TRP A 34 -58.20 -4.13 -21.23
CA TRP A 34 -59.61 -3.76 -21.45
C TRP A 34 -60.14 -4.25 -22.79
N SER A 35 -59.33 -4.14 -23.86
CA SER A 35 -59.64 -4.70 -25.19
C SER A 35 -59.75 -6.23 -25.17
N LEU A 36 -58.84 -6.91 -24.47
CA LEU A 36 -58.84 -8.36 -24.30
C LEU A 36 -60.08 -8.84 -23.53
N TRP A 37 -60.39 -8.19 -22.40
CA TRP A 37 -61.58 -8.48 -21.59
C TRP A 37 -62.87 -8.32 -22.41
N LYS A 38 -63.00 -7.22 -23.15
CA LYS A 38 -64.15 -6.96 -24.04
C LYS A 38 -64.29 -8.00 -25.16
N ARG A 39 -63.17 -8.55 -25.65
CA ARG A 39 -63.14 -9.58 -26.70
C ARG A 39 -63.46 -10.98 -26.16
N LEU A 40 -63.08 -11.27 -24.91
CA LEU A 40 -63.46 -12.49 -24.18
C LEU A 40 -64.93 -12.50 -23.75
N GLN A 41 -65.57 -11.34 -23.65
CA GLN A 41 -67.00 -11.20 -23.29
C GLN A 41 -67.97 -11.38 -24.47
N ALA A 42 -67.47 -11.68 -25.68
CA ALA A 42 -68.31 -12.03 -26.83
C ALA A 42 -68.97 -13.40 -26.63
N ALA A 43 -70.16 -13.62 -27.22
CA ALA A 43 -70.94 -14.85 -27.01
C ALA A 43 -70.22 -16.14 -27.44
N ASN A 44 -69.30 -16.07 -28.41
CA ASN A 44 -68.38 -17.12 -28.81
C ASN A 44 -66.97 -16.52 -28.94
N PRO A 45 -66.13 -16.52 -27.89
CA PRO A 45 -64.81 -15.91 -27.94
C PRO A 45 -63.77 -16.87 -28.55
N ASP A 46 -63.00 -16.40 -29.54
CA ASP A 46 -61.84 -17.15 -30.05
C ASP A 46 -60.68 -17.07 -29.05
N LEU A 47 -60.61 -18.09 -28.20
CA LEU A 47 -59.56 -18.28 -27.20
C LEU A 47 -58.16 -18.39 -27.83
N THR A 48 -58.04 -18.93 -29.04
CA THR A 48 -56.76 -19.09 -29.74
C THR A 48 -56.20 -17.74 -30.16
N GLN A 49 -57.05 -16.87 -30.72
CA GLN A 49 -56.69 -15.49 -31.05
C GLN A 49 -56.39 -14.67 -29.78
N ALA A 50 -57.17 -14.85 -28.71
CA ALA A 50 -56.95 -14.16 -27.44
C ALA A 50 -55.58 -14.53 -26.80
N VAL A 51 -55.24 -15.82 -26.74
CA VAL A 51 -53.92 -16.29 -26.25
C VAL A 51 -52.80 -15.78 -27.16
N SER A 52 -52.97 -15.82 -28.49
CA SER A 52 -51.97 -15.31 -29.44
C SER A 52 -51.65 -13.84 -29.23
N LEU A 53 -52.66 -13.01 -28.92
CA LEU A 53 -52.49 -11.59 -28.61
C LEU A 53 -51.77 -11.35 -27.26
N VAL A 54 -52.00 -12.20 -26.26
CA VAL A 54 -51.26 -12.14 -24.98
C VAL A 54 -49.80 -12.54 -25.18
N VAL A 55 -49.53 -13.62 -25.92
CA VAL A 55 -48.16 -14.06 -26.25
C VAL A 55 -47.41 -12.98 -27.03
N GLU A 56 -48.02 -12.37 -28.06
CA GLU A 56 -47.40 -11.29 -28.82
C GLU A 56 -47.18 -10.02 -27.96
N ARG A 57 -48.08 -9.71 -27.02
CA ARG A 57 -47.90 -8.57 -26.11
C ARG A 57 -46.78 -8.82 -25.10
N GLU A 58 -46.65 -10.02 -24.54
CA GLU A 58 -45.55 -10.37 -23.63
C GLU A 58 -44.20 -10.44 -24.39
N LYS A 59 -44.19 -10.94 -25.63
CA LYS A 59 -43.03 -10.85 -26.53
C LYS A 59 -42.61 -9.40 -26.77
N GLN A 60 -43.54 -8.49 -27.07
CA GLN A 60 -43.24 -7.05 -27.20
C GLN A 60 -42.67 -6.44 -25.91
N LYS A 61 -43.13 -6.89 -24.73
CA LYS A 61 -42.55 -6.46 -23.44
C LYS A 61 -41.14 -7.01 -23.21
N ALA A 62 -40.86 -8.25 -23.61
CA ALA A 62 -39.52 -8.82 -23.58
C ALA A 62 -38.58 -8.02 -24.50
N GLU A 63 -38.94 -7.87 -25.78
CA GLU A 63 -38.16 -7.07 -26.74
C GLU A 63 -37.95 -5.60 -26.28
N ALA A 64 -38.92 -4.99 -25.60
CA ALA A 64 -38.77 -3.65 -25.04
C ALA A 64 -37.78 -3.58 -23.87
N LYS A 65 -37.68 -4.64 -23.05
CA LYS A 65 -36.64 -4.77 -22.02
C LYS A 65 -35.27 -4.98 -22.67
N ASP A 66 -35.19 -5.86 -23.67
CA ASP A 66 -33.94 -6.16 -24.37
C ASP A 66 -33.39 -4.92 -25.09
N ARG A 67 -34.25 -4.14 -25.75
CA ARG A 67 -33.88 -2.82 -26.32
C ARG A 67 -33.33 -1.86 -25.27
N LYS A 68 -33.93 -1.77 -24.07
CA LYS A 68 -33.39 -0.94 -22.97
C LYS A 68 -32.04 -1.46 -22.46
N VAL A 69 -31.84 -2.77 -22.39
CA VAL A 69 -30.55 -3.36 -22.02
C VAL A 69 -29.48 -3.01 -23.06
N LEU A 70 -29.81 -3.12 -24.36
CA LEU A 70 -28.92 -2.74 -25.45
C LEU A 70 -28.57 -1.24 -25.44
N GLU A 71 -29.54 -0.36 -25.17
CA GLU A 71 -29.31 1.09 -25.02
C GLU A 71 -28.38 1.39 -23.83
N ILE A 72 -28.58 0.73 -22.68
CA ILE A 72 -27.70 0.85 -21.50
C ILE A 72 -26.29 0.34 -21.80
N LEU A 73 -26.15 -0.78 -22.53
CA LEU A 73 -24.85 -1.31 -22.95
C LEU A 73 -24.14 -0.34 -23.89
N GLN A 74 -24.84 0.19 -24.90
CA GLN A 74 -24.28 1.19 -25.82
C GLN A 74 -23.79 2.44 -25.06
N VAL A 75 -24.57 3.00 -24.13
CA VAL A 75 -24.15 4.16 -23.32
C VAL A 75 -22.92 3.82 -22.46
N LYS A 76 -22.85 2.61 -21.89
CA LYS A 76 -21.68 2.15 -21.14
C LYS A 76 -20.45 1.98 -22.02
N ASP A 77 -20.58 1.42 -23.21
CA ASP A 77 -19.48 1.24 -24.15
C ASP A 77 -18.91 2.59 -24.63
N HIS A 78 -19.78 3.58 -24.91
CA HIS A 78 -19.34 4.95 -25.19
C HIS A 78 -18.61 5.55 -23.98
N LYS A 79 -19.09 5.32 -22.75
CA LYS A 79 -18.42 5.83 -21.55
C LYS A 79 -17.09 5.16 -21.27
N ILE A 80 -16.95 3.87 -21.59
CA ILE A 80 -15.67 3.15 -21.55
C ILE A 80 -14.70 3.79 -22.56
N GLN A 81 -15.12 4.03 -23.81
CA GLN A 81 -14.27 4.69 -24.82
C GLN A 81 -13.86 6.12 -24.43
N GLU A 82 -14.71 6.90 -23.75
CA GLU A 82 -14.33 8.19 -23.19
C GLU A 82 -13.24 8.05 -22.12
N LEU A 83 -13.42 7.12 -21.18
CA LEU A 83 -12.46 6.88 -20.09
C LEU A 83 -11.14 6.31 -20.62
N GLU A 84 -11.16 5.49 -21.67
CA GLU A 84 -9.95 5.00 -22.35
C GLU A 84 -9.17 6.13 -23.01
N LYS A 85 -9.85 7.07 -23.71
CA LYS A 85 -9.23 8.27 -24.29
C LYS A 85 -8.62 9.18 -23.21
N GLU A 86 -9.34 9.38 -22.11
CA GLU A 86 -8.86 10.16 -20.96
C GLU A 86 -7.60 9.51 -20.34
N VAL A 87 -7.62 8.19 -20.13
CA VAL A 87 -6.45 7.44 -19.64
C VAL A 87 -5.26 7.50 -20.62
N ILE A 88 -5.51 7.53 -21.94
CA ILE A 88 -4.46 7.73 -22.94
C ILE A 88 -3.89 9.15 -22.86
N SER A 89 -4.73 10.18 -22.73
CA SER A 89 -4.29 11.59 -22.55
C SER A 89 -3.42 11.74 -21.29
N GLN A 90 -3.90 11.24 -20.15
CA GLN A 90 -3.16 11.28 -18.88
C GLN A 90 -1.83 10.50 -18.95
N ARG A 91 -1.78 9.37 -19.68
CA ARG A 91 -0.52 8.66 -19.94
C ARG A 91 0.45 9.47 -20.81
N GLN A 92 -0.05 10.19 -21.81
CA GLN A 92 0.76 11.08 -22.64
C GLN A 92 1.29 12.26 -21.82
N GLU A 93 0.46 12.90 -21.01
CA GLU A 93 0.87 13.97 -20.08
C GLU A 93 1.93 13.50 -19.08
N LEU A 94 1.72 12.35 -18.44
CA LEU A 94 2.72 11.75 -17.55
C LEU A 94 4.03 11.43 -18.28
N SER A 95 3.98 10.95 -19.53
CA SER A 95 5.19 10.71 -20.33
C SER A 95 5.91 12.02 -20.70
N GLY A 96 5.16 13.10 -20.97
CA GLY A 96 5.70 14.43 -21.23
C GLY A 96 6.37 15.04 -20.00
N LEU A 97 5.73 14.91 -18.83
CA LEU A 97 6.31 15.32 -17.55
C LEU A 97 7.57 14.52 -17.20
N LEU A 98 7.57 13.20 -17.44
CA LEU A 98 8.74 12.35 -17.24
C LEU A 98 9.90 12.77 -18.16
N GLN A 99 9.62 13.05 -19.43
CA GLN A 99 10.63 13.52 -20.39
C GLN A 99 11.12 14.94 -20.06
N GLN A 100 10.26 15.81 -19.52
CA GLN A 100 10.65 17.12 -19.02
C GLN A 100 11.53 17.01 -17.76
N GLN A 101 11.23 16.08 -16.86
CA GLN A 101 12.07 15.78 -15.70
C GLN A 101 13.44 15.21 -16.12
N GLN A 102 13.49 14.32 -17.11
CA GLN A 102 14.76 13.85 -17.69
C GLN A 102 15.59 15.00 -18.25
N ARG A 103 15.01 15.86 -19.10
CA ARG A 103 15.71 17.05 -19.63
C ARG A 103 16.16 18.02 -18.54
N ALA A 104 15.37 18.21 -17.49
CA ALA A 104 15.79 19.02 -16.34
C ALA A 104 17.01 18.39 -15.64
N SER A 105 17.00 17.08 -15.38
CA SER A 105 18.13 16.37 -14.78
C SER A 105 19.37 16.32 -15.68
N GLU A 106 19.21 16.28 -17.01
CA GLU A 106 20.31 16.38 -17.98
C GLU A 106 20.95 17.77 -17.94
N VAL A 107 20.14 18.83 -17.86
CA VAL A 107 20.60 20.22 -17.72
C VAL A 107 21.30 20.43 -16.38
N GLU A 108 20.72 19.96 -15.26
CA GLU A 108 21.36 20.00 -13.93
C GLU A 108 22.69 19.24 -13.93
N HIS A 109 22.76 18.06 -14.55
CA HIS A 109 24.00 17.30 -14.71
C HIS A 109 25.03 18.01 -15.60
N HIS A 110 24.59 18.75 -16.63
CA HIS A 110 25.48 19.59 -17.44
C HIS A 110 26.00 20.81 -16.67
N VAL A 111 25.17 21.45 -15.83
CA VAL A 111 25.58 22.55 -14.96
C VAL A 111 26.58 22.05 -13.93
N MET A 112 26.28 20.98 -13.19
CA MET A 112 27.21 20.37 -12.24
C MET A 112 28.53 19.95 -12.91
N LYS A 113 28.49 19.39 -14.13
CA LYS A 113 29.71 19.03 -14.87
C LYS A 113 30.53 20.26 -15.26
N LYS A 114 29.89 21.40 -15.58
CA LYS A 114 30.57 22.67 -15.86
C LYS A 114 31.18 23.27 -14.59
N GLU A 115 30.44 23.26 -13.47
CA GLU A 115 30.95 23.70 -12.16
C GLU A 115 32.14 22.84 -11.70
N ILE A 116 32.11 21.52 -11.90
CA ILE A 116 33.25 20.63 -11.63
C ILE A 116 34.47 21.00 -12.48
N LEU A 117 34.29 21.33 -13.77
CA LEU A 117 35.39 21.79 -14.63
C LEU A 117 35.93 23.16 -14.21
N GLU A 118 35.07 24.09 -13.79
CA GLU A 118 35.49 25.40 -13.26
C GLU A 118 36.22 25.27 -11.91
N LEU A 119 35.79 24.34 -11.05
CA LEU A 119 36.49 23.99 -9.81
C LEU A 119 37.84 23.29 -10.07
N GLN A 120 37.92 22.42 -11.09
CA GLN A 120 39.19 21.82 -11.50
C GLN A 120 40.17 22.86 -12.03
N ASN A 121 39.71 23.81 -12.85
CA ASN A 121 40.54 24.90 -13.38
C ASN A 121 41.00 25.86 -12.27
N THR A 122 40.12 26.22 -11.32
CA THR A 122 40.53 27.06 -10.18
C THR A 122 41.49 26.32 -9.23
N LEU A 123 41.40 25.00 -9.11
CA LEU A 123 42.41 24.17 -8.43
C LEU A 123 43.74 24.14 -9.17
N SER A 124 43.77 24.03 -10.50
CA SER A 124 45.03 24.14 -11.25
C SER A 124 45.64 25.54 -11.15
N ASP A 125 44.83 26.60 -11.25
CA ASP A 125 45.28 27.99 -11.13
C ASP A 125 45.84 28.29 -9.74
N THR A 126 45.21 27.78 -8.67
CA THR A 126 45.72 27.95 -7.30
C THR A 126 46.97 27.13 -7.05
N THR A 127 47.06 25.92 -7.62
CA THR A 127 48.28 25.09 -7.58
C THR A 127 49.44 25.79 -8.31
N GLN A 128 49.20 26.35 -9.49
CA GLN A 128 50.20 27.11 -10.24
C GLN A 128 50.65 28.37 -9.48
N ARG A 129 49.71 29.13 -8.89
CA ARG A 129 50.05 30.31 -8.05
C ARG A 129 50.85 29.95 -6.80
N LEU A 130 50.63 28.77 -6.23
CA LEU A 130 51.45 28.26 -5.12
C LEU A 130 52.87 27.95 -5.60
N GLN A 131 53.05 27.28 -6.75
CA GLN A 131 54.38 27.08 -7.34
C GLN A 131 55.08 28.42 -7.67
N GLU A 132 54.36 29.39 -8.25
CA GLU A 132 54.89 30.73 -8.54
C GLU A 132 55.27 31.50 -7.26
N CYS A 133 54.54 31.29 -6.15
CA CYS A 133 54.91 31.80 -4.83
C CYS A 133 56.14 31.09 -4.26
N ASP A 134 56.23 29.77 -4.33
CA ASP A 134 57.37 29.00 -3.83
C ASP A 134 58.66 29.35 -4.59
N ASP A 135 58.58 29.51 -5.91
CA ASP A 135 59.68 29.99 -6.74
C ASP A 135 59.95 31.48 -6.58
N GLY A 136 58.96 32.26 -6.12
CA GLY A 136 59.13 33.64 -5.65
C GLY A 136 59.91 33.71 -4.34
N TRP A 137 59.53 32.92 -3.33
CA TRP A 137 60.24 32.79 -2.06
C TRP A 137 61.67 32.28 -2.24
N ARG A 138 61.90 31.33 -3.14
CA ARG A 138 63.24 30.84 -3.50
C ARG A 138 64.14 31.96 -4.02
N ARG A 139 63.63 32.78 -4.95
CA ARG A 139 64.34 33.97 -5.49
C ARG A 139 64.55 35.04 -4.42
N CYS A 140 63.56 35.35 -3.59
CA CYS A 140 63.73 36.31 -2.49
C CYS A 140 64.76 35.84 -1.45
N LEU A 141 64.90 34.53 -1.21
CA LEU A 141 65.91 33.97 -0.31
C LEU A 141 67.33 34.13 -0.89
N GLU A 142 67.49 33.92 -2.21
CA GLU A 142 68.74 34.17 -2.94
C GLU A 142 69.09 35.68 -2.96
N GLU A 143 68.11 36.55 -3.24
CA GLU A 143 68.29 38.01 -3.20
C GLU A 143 68.59 38.54 -1.79
N GLN A 144 68.03 37.96 -0.72
CA GLN A 144 68.32 38.34 0.66
C GLN A 144 69.77 37.98 1.06
N GLN A 145 70.31 36.86 0.58
CA GLN A 145 71.73 36.52 0.78
C GLN A 145 72.65 37.51 0.05
N GLU A 146 72.26 37.92 -1.16
CA GLU A 146 72.95 38.90 -1.99
C GLU A 146 72.85 40.34 -1.42
N GLN A 147 71.77 40.68 -0.70
CA GLN A 147 71.57 41.95 0.00
C GLN A 147 72.30 42.02 1.35
N ASN A 148 72.33 40.93 2.13
CA ASN A 148 73.12 40.87 3.37
C ASN A 148 74.61 41.15 3.10
N ARG A 149 75.12 40.73 1.93
CA ARG A 149 76.49 41.01 1.47
C ARG A 149 76.72 42.48 1.05
N LYS A 150 75.66 43.29 0.90
CA LYS A 150 75.70 44.70 0.48
C LYS A 150 75.40 45.68 1.63
N GLN A 151 74.77 45.22 2.71
CA GLN A 151 74.42 46.07 3.87
C GLN A 151 75.60 46.34 4.83
N GLU A 152 76.73 45.64 4.73
CA GLU A 152 77.90 45.87 5.62
C GLU A 152 78.67 47.19 5.36
N ILE A 153 78.38 47.94 4.29
CA ILE A 153 79.19 49.12 3.90
C ILE A 153 78.54 50.49 4.21
N ASN A 154 77.21 50.59 4.31
CA ASN A 154 76.52 51.89 4.39
C ASN A 154 75.91 52.18 5.76
N ASN A 155 76.73 52.61 6.71
CA ASN A 155 76.27 53.07 8.03
C ASN A 155 76.80 54.48 8.38
N THR A 156 76.22 55.50 7.75
CA THR A 156 76.39 56.93 8.11
C THR A 156 75.04 57.64 8.06
N ARG A 157 74.32 57.73 9.18
CA ARG A 157 74.37 58.81 10.20
C ARG A 157 73.52 60.06 9.88
N LEU A 158 72.44 60.17 10.66
CA LEU A 158 71.84 61.39 11.22
C LEU A 158 71.59 62.59 10.27
N LYS A 159 70.36 62.67 9.73
CA LYS A 159 69.69 63.94 9.39
C LYS A 159 68.20 64.03 9.79
N GLU A 160 67.69 63.11 10.61
CA GLU A 160 66.25 62.95 10.85
C GLU A 160 65.75 63.42 12.24
N CYS A 161 66.47 64.33 12.92
CA CYS A 161 66.11 64.71 14.29
C CYS A 161 64.97 65.74 14.40
N ASP A 162 64.79 66.61 13.40
CA ASP A 162 63.84 67.75 13.50
C ASP A 162 62.45 67.48 12.89
N ASP A 163 62.32 66.49 12.00
CA ASP A 163 61.01 66.04 11.49
C ASP A 163 60.22 65.20 12.51
N GLY A 164 60.93 64.60 13.47
CA GLY A 164 60.37 63.62 14.40
C GLY A 164 59.31 64.19 15.35
N TRP A 165 59.31 65.50 15.61
CA TRP A 165 58.32 66.15 16.48
C TRP A 165 57.04 66.56 15.75
N ARG A 166 57.13 66.87 14.44
CA ARG A 166 55.96 67.25 13.64
C ARG A 166 55.09 66.04 13.33
N ARG A 167 55.71 64.91 12.96
CA ARG A 167 55.03 63.62 12.73
C ARG A 167 54.29 63.12 13.97
N ARG A 168 54.89 63.20 15.18
CA ARG A 168 54.24 62.73 16.43
C ARG A 168 52.93 63.43 16.74
N PHE A 169 52.80 64.73 16.42
CA PHE A 169 51.57 65.48 16.67
C PHE A 169 50.45 65.09 15.69
N GLU A 170 50.81 64.90 14.41
CA GLU A 170 49.89 64.40 13.38
C GLU A 170 49.48 62.95 13.64
N GLU A 171 50.43 62.08 14.02
CA GLU A 171 50.20 60.69 14.41
C GLU A 171 49.22 60.57 15.59
N GLN A 172 49.30 61.44 16.60
CA GLN A 172 48.39 61.41 17.75
C GLN A 172 46.96 61.83 17.35
N GLN A 173 46.82 62.81 16.46
CA GLN A 173 45.51 63.21 15.92
C GLN A 173 44.92 62.15 14.98
N GLU A 174 45.77 61.51 14.17
CA GLU A 174 45.43 60.40 13.29
C GLU A 174 45.02 59.15 14.08
N GLN A 175 45.71 58.85 15.20
CA GLN A 175 45.36 57.77 16.13
C GLN A 175 43.99 58.01 16.80
N SER A 176 43.69 59.25 17.22
CA SER A 176 42.38 59.59 17.77
C SER A 176 41.25 59.34 16.76
N LYS A 177 41.41 59.83 15.52
CA LYS A 177 40.46 59.57 14.41
C LYS A 177 40.36 58.08 14.04
N LYS A 178 41.46 57.32 14.13
CA LYS A 178 41.46 55.86 13.93
C LYS A 178 40.71 55.14 15.05
N GLN A 179 40.90 55.54 16.31
CA GLN A 179 40.19 54.95 17.45
C GLN A 179 38.69 55.27 17.41
N GLU A 180 38.31 56.49 17.01
CA GLU A 180 36.91 56.87 16.78
C GLU A 180 36.27 56.05 15.64
N LYS A 181 36.98 55.83 14.53
CA LYS A 181 36.54 54.92 13.45
C LYS A 181 36.40 53.47 13.92
N ILE A 182 37.32 52.97 14.74
CA ILE A 182 37.24 51.61 15.34
C ILE A 182 36.04 51.50 16.29
N ASN A 183 35.80 52.52 17.12
CA ASN A 183 34.66 52.56 18.02
C ASN A 183 33.33 52.61 17.23
N ASN A 184 33.24 53.45 16.18
CA ASN A 184 32.07 53.53 15.30
C ASN A 184 31.91 52.32 14.36
N ALA A 185 32.95 51.50 14.16
CA ALA A 185 32.82 50.19 13.52
C ALA A 185 32.22 49.18 14.51
N ARG A 186 32.79 49.07 15.73
CA ARG A 186 32.28 48.19 16.80
C ARG A 186 30.82 48.50 17.18
N LEU A 187 30.43 49.77 17.20
CA LEU A 187 29.05 50.18 17.54
C LEU A 187 28.06 49.75 16.45
N ARG A 188 28.45 49.81 15.17
CA ARG A 188 27.66 49.24 14.06
C ARG A 188 27.63 47.71 14.10
N GLU A 189 28.74 47.06 14.41
CA GLU A 189 28.82 45.61 14.57
C GLU A 189 27.87 45.12 15.68
N VAL A 190 27.82 45.82 16.83
CA VAL A 190 26.85 45.55 17.91
C VAL A 190 25.40 45.85 17.49
N GLN A 191 25.15 46.89 16.69
CA GLN A 191 23.82 47.15 16.14
C GLN A 191 23.37 46.07 15.14
N GLU A 192 24.26 45.57 14.29
CA GLU A 192 23.99 44.46 13.39
C GLU A 192 23.73 43.15 14.15
N GLU A 193 24.51 42.85 15.19
CA GLU A 193 24.24 41.70 16.07
C GLU A 193 22.91 41.84 16.82
N LEU A 194 22.54 43.04 17.27
CA LEU A 194 21.22 43.28 17.88
C LEU A 194 20.07 43.04 16.89
N VAL A 195 20.22 43.48 15.63
CA VAL A 195 19.24 43.20 14.56
C VAL A 195 19.17 41.71 14.25
N LYS A 196 20.31 40.99 14.22
CA LYS A 196 20.34 39.53 14.05
C LYS A 196 19.62 38.82 15.21
N VAL A 197 19.89 39.20 16.45
CA VAL A 197 19.20 38.66 17.65
C VAL A 197 17.70 38.96 17.60
N GLN A 198 17.29 40.15 17.16
CA GLN A 198 15.88 40.51 17.02
C GLN A 198 15.18 39.75 15.89
N ALA A 199 15.88 39.45 14.78
CA ALA A 199 15.39 38.58 13.71
C ALA A 199 15.31 37.09 14.12
N VAL A 200 16.25 36.61 14.93
CA VAL A 200 16.19 35.26 15.53
C VAL A 200 15.04 35.17 16.53
N SER A 201 14.81 36.22 17.34
CA SER A 201 13.70 36.30 18.28
C SER A 201 12.33 36.30 17.57
N SER A 202 12.17 37.06 16.48
CA SER A 202 10.94 37.02 15.69
C SER A 202 10.75 35.68 14.96
N SER A 203 11.81 35.06 14.46
CA SER A 203 11.78 33.71 13.87
C SER A 203 11.35 32.65 14.90
N LEU A 204 11.91 32.68 16.11
CA LEU A 204 11.52 31.78 17.21
C LEU A 204 10.07 31.99 17.65
N SER A 205 9.60 33.25 17.68
CA SER A 205 8.20 33.57 17.98
C SER A 205 7.22 33.01 16.95
N ILE A 206 7.57 33.10 15.65
CA ILE A 206 6.80 32.47 14.57
C ILE A 206 6.78 30.94 14.74
N GLN A 207 7.95 30.32 14.96
CA GLN A 207 8.05 28.87 15.20
C GLN A 207 7.23 28.40 16.41
N LEU A 208 7.20 29.17 17.50
CA LEU A 208 6.35 28.87 18.66
C LEU A 208 4.86 28.92 18.28
N SER A 209 4.43 29.95 17.54
CA SER A 209 3.03 30.05 17.08
C SER A 209 2.62 28.90 16.13
N GLU A 210 3.53 28.44 15.26
CA GLU A 210 3.31 27.28 14.39
C GLU A 210 3.20 25.98 15.21
N ARG A 211 4.04 25.81 16.24
CA ARG A 211 3.99 24.66 17.16
C ARG A 211 2.71 24.66 18.00
N GLU A 212 2.22 25.82 18.45
CA GLU A 212 0.92 25.95 19.12
C GLU A 212 -0.24 25.57 18.20
N GLN A 213 -0.23 26.00 16.94
CA GLN A 213 -1.23 25.59 15.95
C GLN A 213 -1.18 24.08 15.66
N GLN A 214 0.02 23.49 15.56
CA GLN A 214 0.18 22.03 15.42
C GLN A 214 -0.36 21.28 16.64
N LEU A 215 -0.07 21.74 17.86
CA LEU A 215 -0.60 21.14 19.09
C LEU A 215 -2.13 21.25 19.15
N GLN A 216 -2.71 22.38 18.73
CA GLN A 216 -4.16 22.54 18.69
C GLN A 216 -4.81 21.64 17.62
N LYS A 217 -4.14 21.42 16.49
CA LYS A 217 -4.57 20.45 15.47
C LYS A 217 -4.54 19.01 16.00
N ILE A 218 -3.46 18.61 16.65
CA ILE A 218 -3.32 17.27 17.27
C ILE A 218 -4.38 17.07 18.36
N ARG A 219 -4.74 18.10 19.12
CA ARG A 219 -5.86 18.04 20.09
C ARG A 219 -7.21 17.82 19.41
N GLY A 220 -7.46 18.45 18.26
CA GLY A 220 -8.65 18.18 17.44
C GLY A 220 -8.66 16.74 16.91
N GLU A 221 -7.57 16.30 16.29
CA GLU A 221 -7.42 14.93 15.79
C GLU A 221 -7.59 13.87 16.91
N LEU A 222 -7.14 14.17 18.14
CA LEU A 222 -7.36 13.32 19.32
C LEU A 222 -8.84 13.26 19.74
N GLN A 223 -9.55 14.40 19.70
CA GLN A 223 -10.99 14.47 20.01
C GLN A 223 -11.82 13.72 18.97
N ASP A 224 -11.49 13.86 17.69
CA ASP A 224 -12.13 13.12 16.60
C ASP A 224 -11.90 11.61 16.74
N LEU A 225 -10.67 11.19 17.06
CA LEU A 225 -10.36 9.78 17.36
C LEU A 225 -11.12 9.27 18.59
N GLN A 226 -11.29 10.08 19.63
CA GLN A 226 -12.08 9.72 20.81
C GLN A 226 -13.58 9.58 20.47
N ALA A 227 -14.13 10.46 19.64
CA ALA A 227 -15.50 10.36 19.16
C ALA A 227 -15.73 9.12 18.28
N LEU A 228 -14.81 8.83 17.35
CA LEU A 228 -14.82 7.61 16.54
C LEU A 228 -14.67 6.34 17.39
N TYR A 229 -13.86 6.37 18.44
CA TYR A 229 -13.75 5.26 19.40
C TYR A 229 -15.09 5.02 20.11
N VAL A 230 -15.73 6.06 20.64
CA VAL A 230 -17.06 5.95 21.27
C VAL A 230 -18.11 5.40 20.30
N GLN A 231 -18.12 5.84 19.03
CA GLN A 231 -18.98 5.28 17.99
C GLN A 231 -18.68 3.79 17.72
N SER A 232 -17.41 3.39 17.65
CA SER A 232 -17.03 1.99 17.44
C SER A 232 -17.47 1.09 18.61
N VAL A 233 -17.42 1.59 19.85
CA VAL A 233 -17.93 0.88 21.03
C VAL A 233 -19.45 0.78 21.01
N ALA A 234 -20.17 1.83 20.58
CA ALA A 234 -21.61 1.78 20.40
C ALA A 234 -22.02 0.74 19.34
N HIS A 235 -21.36 0.74 18.17
CA HIS A 235 -21.60 -0.27 17.13
C HIS A 235 -21.23 -1.69 17.57
N ALA A 236 -20.20 -1.86 18.41
CA ALA A 236 -19.90 -3.17 19.01
C ALA A 236 -21.02 -3.64 19.96
N GLY A 237 -21.65 -2.71 20.70
CA GLY A 237 -22.85 -2.98 21.50
C GLY A 237 -24.05 -3.40 20.63
N GLU A 238 -24.35 -2.62 19.59
CA GLU A 238 -25.42 -2.95 18.61
C GLU A 238 -25.21 -4.32 17.94
N GLN A 239 -23.95 -4.68 17.66
CA GLN A 239 -23.60 -6.00 17.13
C GLN A 239 -23.78 -7.12 18.18
N ALA A 240 -23.43 -6.89 19.44
CA ALA A 240 -23.66 -7.85 20.51
C ALA A 240 -25.15 -8.11 20.75
N ASP A 241 -25.98 -7.06 20.77
CA ASP A 241 -27.44 -7.16 20.90
C ASP A 241 -28.04 -7.96 19.72
N LEU A 242 -27.55 -7.73 18.49
CA LEU A 242 -27.99 -8.48 17.31
C LEU A 242 -27.57 -9.96 17.37
N ILE A 243 -26.35 -10.26 17.84
CA ILE A 243 -25.90 -11.64 18.06
C ILE A 243 -26.80 -12.34 19.08
N GLN A 244 -27.10 -11.69 20.21
CA GLN A 244 -27.98 -12.25 21.24
C GLN A 244 -29.41 -12.51 20.71
N GLN A 245 -29.94 -11.63 19.85
CA GLN A 245 -31.24 -11.85 19.19
C GLN A 245 -31.20 -13.04 18.21
N LEU A 246 -30.11 -13.18 17.44
CA LEU A 246 -29.93 -14.31 16.51
C LEU A 246 -29.72 -15.64 17.26
N GLU A 247 -29.02 -15.63 18.39
CA GLU A 247 -28.88 -16.78 19.28
C GLU A 247 -30.23 -17.18 19.88
N GLY A 248 -31.04 -16.22 20.35
CA GLY A 248 -32.41 -16.47 20.81
C GLY A 248 -33.29 -17.11 19.73
N LEU A 249 -33.32 -16.53 18.52
CA LEU A 249 -34.08 -17.10 17.39
C LEU A 249 -33.57 -18.48 16.96
N ASN A 250 -32.26 -18.76 17.09
CA ASN A 250 -31.69 -20.08 16.84
C ASN A 250 -32.16 -21.08 17.90
N MET A 251 -32.17 -20.71 19.19
CA MET A 251 -32.71 -21.55 20.27
C MET A 251 -34.20 -21.84 20.06
N ASP A 252 -35.01 -20.84 19.71
CA ASP A 252 -36.43 -21.02 19.40
C ASP A 252 -36.62 -21.97 18.20
N THR A 253 -35.80 -21.81 17.15
CA THR A 253 -35.83 -22.69 15.97
C THR A 253 -35.47 -24.14 16.35
N GLN A 254 -34.45 -24.34 17.19
CA GLN A 254 -34.07 -25.66 17.68
C GLN A 254 -35.15 -26.29 18.57
N GLN A 255 -35.81 -25.50 19.43
CA GLN A 255 -36.95 -25.97 20.22
C GLN A 255 -38.13 -26.39 19.34
N ILE A 256 -38.45 -25.62 18.29
CA ILE A 256 -39.49 -25.96 17.32
C ILE A 256 -39.13 -27.26 16.58
N LEU A 257 -37.89 -27.39 16.08
CA LEU A 257 -37.43 -28.61 15.41
C LEU A 257 -37.50 -29.84 16.34
N GLN A 258 -37.02 -29.74 17.57
CA GLN A 258 -37.16 -30.82 18.56
C GLN A 258 -38.62 -31.13 18.89
N SER A 259 -39.51 -30.13 18.92
CA SER A 259 -40.95 -30.36 19.13
C SER A 259 -41.57 -31.13 17.96
N GLN A 260 -41.19 -30.81 16.72
CA GLN A 260 -41.63 -31.51 15.52
C GLN A 260 -41.07 -32.94 15.49
N GLU A 261 -39.79 -33.12 15.82
CA GLU A 261 -39.15 -34.43 15.94
C GLU A 261 -39.85 -35.31 16.98
N ARG A 262 -40.17 -34.79 18.17
CA ARG A 262 -40.97 -35.51 19.19
C ARG A 262 -42.34 -35.93 18.63
N VAL A 263 -43.03 -35.06 17.90
CA VAL A 263 -44.33 -35.38 17.26
C VAL A 263 -44.19 -36.41 16.13
N HIS A 264 -43.12 -36.33 15.33
CA HIS A 264 -42.83 -37.35 14.31
C HIS A 264 -42.48 -38.70 14.93
N ASN A 265 -41.75 -38.72 16.05
CA ASN A 265 -41.42 -39.94 16.77
C ASN A 265 -42.66 -40.58 17.43
N THR A 266 -43.59 -39.80 17.99
CA THR A 266 -44.86 -40.35 18.51
C THR A 266 -45.75 -40.88 17.39
N HIS A 267 -45.84 -40.20 16.25
CA HIS A 267 -46.55 -40.71 15.06
C HIS A 267 -45.91 -41.98 14.49
N THR A 268 -44.58 -42.03 14.40
CA THR A 268 -43.86 -43.23 13.91
C THR A 268 -44.09 -44.42 14.85
N THR A 269 -44.10 -44.17 16.16
CA THR A 269 -44.43 -45.17 17.18
C THR A 269 -45.88 -45.64 17.07
N SER A 270 -46.85 -44.76 16.80
CA SER A 270 -48.26 -45.16 16.64
C SER A 270 -48.50 -45.92 15.34
N TYR A 271 -47.87 -45.54 14.22
CA TYR A 271 -47.91 -46.32 12.98
C TYR A 271 -47.29 -47.71 13.14
N HIS A 272 -46.15 -47.82 13.85
CA HIS A 272 -45.54 -49.11 14.13
C HIS A 272 -46.44 -50.01 15.00
N LYS A 273 -47.09 -49.44 16.04
CA LYS A 273 -48.10 -50.16 16.84
C LYS A 273 -49.28 -50.65 15.99
N LEU A 274 -49.87 -49.79 15.18
CA LEU A 274 -50.96 -50.15 14.27
C LEU A 274 -50.56 -51.23 13.25
N TYR A 275 -49.33 -51.17 12.73
CA TYR A 275 -48.81 -52.21 11.83
C TYR A 275 -48.65 -53.56 12.56
N ASN A 276 -48.17 -53.55 13.81
CA ASN A 276 -48.05 -54.75 14.63
C ASN A 276 -49.44 -55.33 14.99
N GLU A 277 -50.42 -54.50 15.35
CA GLU A 277 -51.82 -54.90 15.59
C GLU A 277 -52.46 -55.50 14.32
N LEU A 278 -52.20 -54.89 13.15
CA LEU A 278 -52.66 -55.41 11.86
C LEU A 278 -51.97 -56.74 11.49
N SER A 279 -50.67 -56.89 11.77
CA SER A 279 -49.93 -58.13 11.58
C SER A 279 -50.46 -59.26 12.46
N VAL A 280 -50.72 -58.99 13.75
CA VAL A 280 -51.30 -59.96 14.70
C VAL A 280 -52.71 -60.37 14.29
N SER A 281 -53.57 -59.41 13.90
CA SER A 281 -54.93 -59.73 13.43
C SER A 281 -54.93 -60.49 12.09
N TYR A 282 -54.01 -60.19 11.17
CA TYR A 282 -53.80 -60.99 9.96
C TYR A 282 -53.37 -62.42 10.29
N GLN A 283 -52.42 -62.61 11.21
CA GLN A 283 -51.99 -63.94 11.64
C GLN A 283 -53.13 -64.73 12.29
N ALA A 284 -53.91 -64.10 13.17
CA ALA A 284 -55.08 -64.72 13.80
C ALA A 284 -56.16 -65.12 12.76
N LEU A 285 -56.40 -64.26 11.75
CA LEU A 285 -57.30 -64.58 10.64
C LEU A 285 -56.78 -65.73 9.78
N ARG A 286 -55.47 -65.80 9.54
CA ARG A 286 -54.85 -66.90 8.79
C ARG A 286 -54.99 -68.24 9.52
N LEU A 287 -54.78 -68.24 10.84
CA LEU A 287 -54.97 -69.43 11.68
C LEU A 287 -56.44 -69.88 11.74
N SER A 288 -57.41 -68.95 11.81
CA SER A 288 -58.83 -69.32 11.80
C SER A 288 -59.29 -69.79 10.41
N GLU A 289 -58.75 -69.24 9.33
CA GLU A 289 -58.98 -69.74 7.97
C GLU A 289 -58.41 -71.17 7.80
N GLU A 290 -57.24 -71.46 8.38
CA GLU A 290 -56.64 -72.79 8.36
C GLU A 290 -57.41 -73.81 9.21
N GLN A 291 -57.92 -73.40 10.39
CA GLN A 291 -58.86 -74.20 11.18
C GLN A 291 -60.17 -74.49 10.43
N LEU A 292 -60.72 -73.52 9.71
CA LEU A 292 -61.91 -73.72 8.87
C LEU A 292 -61.62 -74.66 7.69
N ARG A 293 -60.43 -74.60 7.07
CA ARG A 293 -60.01 -75.57 6.06
C ARG A 293 -59.90 -76.99 6.62
N GLN A 294 -59.32 -77.15 7.81
CA GLN A 294 -59.23 -78.45 8.50
C GLN A 294 -60.62 -79.01 8.83
N SER A 295 -61.51 -78.17 9.37
CA SER A 295 -62.92 -78.54 9.64
C SER A 295 -63.67 -78.93 8.37
N HIS A 296 -63.51 -78.17 7.27
CA HIS A 296 -64.10 -78.52 5.99
C HIS A 296 -63.54 -79.83 5.43
N ALA A 297 -62.23 -80.09 5.54
CA ALA A 297 -61.63 -81.34 5.09
C ALA A 297 -62.22 -82.55 5.83
N CYS A 298 -62.34 -82.45 7.16
CA CYS A 298 -62.99 -83.46 8.01
C CYS A 298 -64.47 -83.67 7.62
N LEU A 299 -65.23 -82.60 7.38
CA LEU A 299 -66.62 -82.71 6.92
C LEU A 299 -66.74 -83.32 5.52
N THR A 300 -65.82 -83.01 4.61
CA THR A 300 -65.77 -83.65 3.27
C THR A 300 -65.45 -85.14 3.40
N GLU A 301 -64.54 -85.53 4.29
CA GLU A 301 -64.22 -86.94 4.56
C GLU A 301 -65.44 -87.69 5.11
N GLN A 302 -66.11 -87.13 6.13
CA GLN A 302 -67.38 -87.66 6.66
C GLN A 302 -68.48 -87.75 5.60
N LEU A 303 -68.61 -86.76 4.71
CA LEU A 303 -69.53 -86.84 3.58
C LEU A 303 -69.16 -87.98 2.63
N SER A 304 -67.88 -88.17 2.32
CA SER A 304 -67.42 -89.31 1.48
C SER A 304 -67.67 -90.67 2.14
N GLU A 305 -67.58 -90.77 3.47
CA GLU A 305 -67.98 -91.96 4.23
C GLU A 305 -69.49 -92.20 4.17
N LYS A 306 -70.29 -91.13 4.27
CA LYS A 306 -71.75 -91.21 4.14
C LYS A 306 -72.18 -91.55 2.71
N GLU A 307 -71.48 -91.05 1.69
CA GLU A 307 -71.70 -91.40 0.28
C GLU A 307 -71.33 -92.87 0.01
N LYS A 308 -70.25 -93.39 0.61
CA LYS A 308 -69.95 -94.83 0.60
C LYS A 308 -71.06 -95.63 1.28
N GLN A 309 -71.50 -95.24 2.48
CA GLN A 309 -72.61 -95.90 3.18
C GLN A 309 -73.92 -95.85 2.37
N ILE A 310 -74.22 -94.74 1.67
CA ILE A 310 -75.37 -94.64 0.76
C ILE A 310 -75.19 -95.55 -0.46
N SER A 311 -73.99 -95.65 -1.00
CA SER A 311 -73.67 -96.56 -2.12
C SER A 311 -73.81 -98.02 -1.72
N ASP A 312 -73.32 -98.40 -0.54
CA ASP A 312 -73.46 -99.74 0.03
C ASP A 312 -74.94 -100.06 0.31
N LEU A 313 -75.71 -99.10 0.85
CA LEU A 313 -77.16 -99.23 1.01
C LEU A 313 -77.90 -99.31 -0.34
N GLN A 314 -77.43 -98.63 -1.39
CA GLN A 314 -77.98 -98.77 -2.74
C GLN A 314 -77.69 -100.16 -3.34
N VAL A 315 -76.50 -100.71 -3.11
CA VAL A 315 -76.15 -102.09 -3.50
C VAL A 315 -77.00 -103.09 -2.70
N GLN A 316 -77.21 -102.88 -1.40
CA GLN A 316 -78.11 -103.70 -0.58
C GLN A 316 -79.57 -103.60 -1.06
N LEU A 317 -80.05 -102.41 -1.44
CA LEU A 317 -81.38 -102.21 -2.00
C LEU A 317 -81.54 -102.87 -3.38
N GLN A 318 -80.49 -102.87 -4.23
CA GLN A 318 -80.47 -103.66 -5.47
C GLN A 318 -80.49 -105.18 -5.19
N HIS A 319 -79.76 -105.63 -4.17
CA HIS A 319 -79.72 -107.04 -3.76
C HIS A 319 -81.04 -107.51 -3.12
N LEU A 320 -81.87 -106.61 -2.60
CA LEU A 320 -83.19 -106.89 -2.02
C LEU A 320 -84.32 -107.01 -3.07
N GLN A 321 -84.03 -106.87 -4.37
CA GLN A 321 -85.02 -107.02 -5.45
C GLN A 321 -85.16 -108.45 -6.04
N GLN A 322 -84.54 -109.47 -5.44
CA GLN A 322 -84.80 -110.90 -5.74
C GLN A 322 -84.91 -111.75 -4.44
N PRO A 323 -85.67 -112.87 -4.40
CA PRO A 323 -86.44 -113.20 -3.19
C PRO A 323 -86.09 -114.52 -2.43
N GLN A 324 -86.53 -114.56 -1.14
CA GLN A 324 -86.63 -115.70 -0.18
C GLN A 324 -85.30 -116.19 0.48
N ALA A 325 -85.15 -116.39 1.81
CA ALA A 325 -86.11 -116.69 2.88
C ALA A 325 -85.57 -116.45 4.33
N CYS A 326 -86.48 -116.23 5.28
CA CYS A 326 -86.46 -116.51 6.74
C CYS A 326 -85.21 -116.29 7.65
N GLU A 327 -85.38 -115.28 8.53
CA GLU A 327 -85.41 -115.40 10.01
C GLU A 327 -84.15 -115.42 10.93
N GLN A 328 -84.26 -114.56 11.96
CA GLN A 328 -83.74 -114.64 13.35
C GLN A 328 -82.38 -114.01 13.77
N LYS A 329 -82.54 -112.91 14.53
CA LYS A 329 -82.01 -112.64 15.90
C LYS A 329 -80.59 -112.06 16.14
N MET A 330 -80.64 -110.89 16.81
CA MET A 330 -79.99 -110.54 18.10
C MET A 330 -78.52 -110.08 18.16
N GLU A 331 -78.34 -109.03 18.97
CA GLU A 331 -77.15 -108.69 19.81
C GLU A 331 -75.81 -108.35 19.11
N GLN A 332 -74.81 -107.73 19.77
CA GLN A 332 -74.75 -106.61 20.75
C GLN A 332 -73.26 -106.20 20.90
N GLU A 333 -72.98 -104.91 21.14
CA GLU A 333 -71.79 -104.38 21.84
C GLU A 333 -70.34 -104.42 21.29
N CYS A 334 -69.59 -103.37 21.67
CA CYS A 334 -68.16 -103.33 22.07
C CYS A 334 -67.04 -103.41 20.98
N VAL A 335 -65.84 -102.78 21.11
CA VAL A 335 -65.29 -101.70 21.98
C VAL A 335 -63.83 -101.34 21.51
N LYS A 336 -63.22 -100.21 21.96
CA LYS A 336 -61.79 -99.74 21.76
C LYS A 336 -61.42 -99.27 20.34
N ALA A 337 -60.52 -98.29 20.10
CA ALA A 337 -59.82 -97.23 20.89
C ALA A 337 -59.28 -96.16 19.87
N ALA A 338 -58.45 -95.13 20.12
CA ALA A 338 -57.60 -94.70 21.26
C ALA A 338 -57.29 -93.17 21.21
N GLU A 339 -56.35 -92.72 22.06
CA GLU A 339 -55.34 -91.61 21.95
C GLU A 339 -55.55 -90.50 20.89
N SER A 340 -55.51 -89.18 21.21
CA SER A 340 -54.50 -88.48 22.05
C SER A 340 -54.97 -87.08 22.49
N GLN A 341 -54.54 -86.58 23.65
CA GLN A 341 -54.25 -85.14 23.90
C GLN A 341 -53.49 -84.90 25.22
N GLU A 342 -52.53 -83.98 25.22
CA GLU A 342 -51.53 -83.76 26.29
C GLU A 342 -51.82 -82.59 27.26
N SER A 343 -51.03 -82.57 28.35
CA SER A 343 -50.81 -81.56 29.40
C SER A 343 -51.03 -80.08 29.03
N VAL A 344 -51.62 -79.20 29.86
CA VAL A 344 -51.44 -78.83 31.30
C VAL A 344 -50.45 -77.67 31.56
N PHE A 345 -50.89 -76.76 32.45
CA PHE A 345 -50.34 -75.46 32.87
C PHE A 345 -49.05 -75.49 33.72
N HIS A 346 -48.40 -74.32 33.85
CA HIS A 346 -47.87 -73.83 35.13
C HIS A 346 -47.93 -72.27 35.29
N PHE A 347 -47.81 -71.82 36.55
CA PHE A 347 -47.93 -70.46 37.15
C PHE A 347 -46.57 -70.09 37.83
N PRO A 348 -46.37 -69.06 38.68
CA PRO A 348 -46.88 -67.65 38.78
C PRO A 348 -45.80 -66.56 39.09
N SER A 349 -46.19 -65.26 39.12
CA SER A 349 -45.68 -64.16 40.01
C SER A 349 -44.19 -63.70 39.98
N SER A 350 -43.78 -62.49 40.44
CA SER A 350 -44.45 -61.34 41.11
C SER A 350 -43.63 -60.02 40.95
N GLU A 351 -44.30 -58.84 41.03
CA GLU A 351 -44.01 -57.60 41.83
C GLU A 351 -42.57 -56.97 41.88
N THR A 352 -42.28 -55.67 42.12
CA THR A 352 -43.01 -54.43 42.51
C THR A 352 -42.09 -53.18 42.40
N GLN A 353 -42.65 -51.95 42.26
CA GLN A 353 -42.28 -50.64 42.90
C GLN A 353 -40.80 -50.12 42.94
N SER A 354 -40.47 -48.83 43.17
CA SER A 354 -41.17 -47.51 43.12
C SER A 354 -40.10 -46.38 43.18
N CYS A 355 -40.50 -45.14 42.90
CA CYS A 355 -39.72 -43.90 42.90
C CYS A 355 -39.24 -43.43 44.29
N GLY A 356 -38.13 -42.65 44.38
CA GLY A 356 -37.66 -42.05 45.64
C GLY A 356 -36.42 -41.13 45.54
N THR A 357 -36.67 -39.84 45.37
CA THR A 357 -35.76 -38.68 45.18
C THR A 357 -34.70 -38.34 46.27
N HIS A 358 -33.73 -37.48 45.88
CA HIS A 358 -33.28 -36.24 46.57
C HIS A 358 -31.96 -36.14 47.41
N THR A 359 -30.95 -35.48 46.80
CA THR A 359 -30.11 -34.34 47.31
C THR A 359 -28.90 -34.49 48.27
N GLN A 360 -27.93 -33.59 48.01
CA GLN A 360 -27.02 -32.83 48.93
C GLN A 360 -25.50 -33.15 49.00
N GLN A 361 -24.74 -32.20 48.41
CA GLN A 361 -23.68 -31.37 49.03
C GLN A 361 -22.21 -31.85 49.24
N ALA A 362 -21.32 -30.90 48.88
CA ALA A 362 -20.16 -30.39 49.64
C ALA A 362 -18.73 -30.96 49.40
N SER A 363 -17.98 -30.18 48.60
CA SER A 363 -16.84 -29.34 49.05
C SER A 363 -15.37 -29.79 48.91
N CYS A 364 -14.60 -28.87 48.28
CA CYS A 364 -13.21 -28.47 48.56
C CYS A 364 -12.02 -29.39 48.20
N SER A 365 -11.16 -28.91 47.29
CA SER A 365 -9.86 -28.31 47.65
C SER A 365 -9.19 -27.61 46.44
N VAL A 366 -8.06 -26.91 46.65
CA VAL A 366 -7.58 -25.83 45.77
C VAL A 366 -6.08 -25.94 45.43
N SER A 367 -5.76 -25.97 44.12
CA SER A 367 -4.44 -25.62 43.50
C SER A 367 -3.24 -26.54 43.84
N PRO A 368 -2.09 -26.52 43.10
CA PRO A 368 -1.63 -25.50 42.13
C PRO A 368 -1.07 -26.03 40.78
N SER A 369 -1.54 -25.49 39.64
CA SER A 369 -1.00 -25.90 38.31
C SER A 369 -0.97 -24.81 37.22
N SER A 370 -1.17 -23.53 37.56
CA SER A 370 -1.27 -22.43 36.57
C SER A 370 -0.07 -22.30 35.62
N SER A 371 1.16 -22.62 36.07
CA SER A 371 2.35 -22.61 35.20
C SER A 371 2.36 -23.74 34.16
N LYS A 372 1.86 -24.93 34.50
CA LYS A 372 1.74 -26.06 33.55
C LYS A 372 0.57 -25.83 32.58
N ALA A 373 -0.54 -25.29 33.07
CA ALA A 373 -1.68 -24.91 32.24
C ALA A 373 -1.29 -23.82 31.22
N ALA A 374 -0.56 -22.78 31.63
CA ALA A 374 -0.07 -21.73 30.73
C ALA A 374 0.88 -22.28 29.64
N LYS A 375 1.80 -23.19 30.00
CA LYS A 375 2.70 -23.83 29.02
C LYS A 375 1.95 -24.72 28.03
N LYS A 376 1.00 -25.54 28.49
CA LYS A 376 0.10 -26.32 27.61
C LYS A 376 -0.73 -25.40 26.70
N LYS A 377 -1.24 -24.28 27.21
CA LYS A 377 -1.98 -23.28 26.44
C LYS A 377 -1.12 -22.63 25.35
N ILE A 378 0.16 -22.34 25.64
CA ILE A 378 1.11 -21.79 24.67
C ILE A 378 1.41 -22.84 23.58
N GLN A 379 1.68 -24.09 23.95
CA GLN A 379 1.91 -25.18 22.98
C GLN A 379 0.68 -25.41 22.07
N GLN A 380 -0.53 -25.43 22.65
CA GLN A 380 -1.79 -25.51 21.89
C GLN A 380 -1.99 -24.31 20.94
N LEU A 381 -1.55 -23.11 21.32
CA LEU A 381 -1.62 -21.93 20.47
C LEU A 381 -0.53 -21.94 19.36
N GLU A 382 0.65 -22.51 19.63
CA GLU A 382 1.70 -22.74 18.63
C GLU A 382 1.28 -23.79 17.60
N GLU A 383 0.68 -24.90 18.05
CA GLU A 383 0.07 -25.94 17.20
C GLU A 383 -1.08 -25.36 16.35
N LEU A 384 -1.99 -24.59 16.96
CA LEU A 384 -3.07 -23.93 16.25
C LEU A 384 -2.55 -22.90 15.23
N LEU A 385 -1.47 -22.18 15.56
CA LEU A 385 -0.81 -21.27 14.62
C LEU A 385 -0.17 -22.03 13.45
N ILE A 386 0.48 -23.17 13.69
CA ILE A 386 1.00 -24.04 12.63
C ILE A 386 -0.15 -24.51 11.73
N LEU A 387 -1.24 -25.02 12.29
CA LEU A 387 -2.43 -25.44 11.53
C LEU A 387 -3.04 -24.28 10.73
N LYS A 388 -3.16 -23.08 11.31
CA LYS A 388 -3.65 -21.88 10.61
C LYS A 388 -2.70 -21.39 9.51
N THR A 389 -1.39 -21.59 9.66
CA THR A 389 -0.44 -21.31 8.56
C THR A 389 -0.55 -22.36 7.44
N ALA A 390 -0.77 -23.63 7.76
CA ALA A 390 -0.98 -24.69 6.78
C ALA A 390 -2.31 -24.50 6.00
N GLU A 391 -3.40 -24.16 6.70
CA GLU A 391 -4.69 -23.79 6.09
C GLU A 391 -4.53 -22.58 5.16
N ASN A 392 -3.80 -21.53 5.59
CA ASN A 392 -3.48 -20.38 4.74
C ASN A 392 -2.57 -20.74 3.55
N GLN A 393 -1.73 -21.77 3.63
CA GLN A 393 -0.99 -22.26 2.47
C GLN A 393 -1.91 -23.00 1.51
N GLU A 394 -2.83 -23.85 2.01
CA GLU A 394 -3.77 -24.55 1.13
C GLU A 394 -4.77 -23.60 0.48
N LEU A 395 -5.24 -22.56 1.18
CA LEU A 395 -6.04 -21.48 0.57
C LEU A 395 -5.29 -20.77 -0.55
N ARG A 396 -3.97 -20.55 -0.42
CA ARG A 396 -3.13 -20.01 -1.51
C ARG A 396 -2.98 -21.01 -2.66
N ARG A 397 -2.81 -22.30 -2.40
CA ARG A 397 -2.76 -23.35 -3.43
C ARG A 397 -4.10 -23.48 -4.17
N ALA A 398 -5.23 -23.45 -3.46
CA ALA A 398 -6.57 -23.45 -4.01
C ALA A 398 -6.85 -22.19 -4.85
N HIS A 399 -6.39 -21.02 -4.40
CA HIS A 399 -6.45 -19.79 -5.19
C HIS A 399 -5.61 -19.87 -6.47
N ALA A 400 -4.40 -20.43 -6.41
CA ALA A 400 -3.57 -20.67 -7.59
C ALA A 400 -4.26 -21.62 -8.58
N LYS A 401 -4.75 -22.78 -8.12
CA LYS A 401 -5.54 -23.73 -8.93
C LYS A 401 -6.78 -23.06 -9.57
N ARG A 402 -7.50 -22.21 -8.83
CA ARG A 402 -8.63 -21.42 -9.37
C ARG A 402 -8.19 -20.41 -10.43
N HIS A 403 -7.05 -19.75 -10.22
CA HIS A 403 -6.48 -18.79 -11.16
C HIS A 403 -6.02 -19.47 -12.46
N ASP A 404 -5.40 -20.64 -12.39
CA ASP A 404 -4.98 -21.40 -13.57
C ASP A 404 -6.16 -22.01 -14.32
N ARG A 405 -7.20 -22.48 -13.61
CA ARG A 405 -8.48 -22.84 -14.23
C ARG A 405 -9.14 -21.63 -14.92
N LEU A 406 -9.06 -20.43 -14.34
CA LEU A 406 -9.57 -19.21 -14.98
C LEU A 406 -8.76 -18.85 -16.23
N ARG A 407 -7.42 -18.94 -16.19
CA ARG A 407 -6.56 -18.78 -17.37
C ARG A 407 -6.95 -19.77 -18.48
N LEU A 408 -7.13 -21.05 -18.14
CA LEU A 408 -7.52 -22.09 -19.11
C LEU A 408 -8.91 -21.84 -19.71
N ILE A 409 -9.87 -21.40 -18.90
CA ILE A 409 -11.20 -21.00 -19.41
C ILE A 409 -11.08 -19.77 -20.33
N GLN A 410 -10.23 -18.80 -20.00
CA GLN A 410 -9.99 -17.63 -20.85
C GLN A 410 -9.27 -17.97 -22.16
N THR A 411 -8.32 -18.91 -22.17
CA THR A 411 -7.69 -19.39 -23.41
C THR A 411 -8.66 -20.20 -24.26
N ASN A 412 -9.45 -21.08 -23.63
CA ASN A 412 -10.47 -21.87 -24.35
C ASN A 412 -11.56 -20.96 -24.92
N TYR A 413 -11.97 -19.92 -24.20
CA TYR A 413 -12.91 -18.91 -24.71
C TYR A 413 -12.34 -18.11 -25.88
N ARG A 414 -11.04 -17.77 -25.87
CA ARG A 414 -10.38 -17.15 -27.03
C ARG A 414 -10.34 -18.10 -28.22
N ALA A 415 -9.91 -19.34 -28.03
CA ALA A 415 -9.85 -20.36 -29.08
C ALA A 415 -11.24 -20.63 -29.69
N VAL A 416 -12.29 -20.76 -28.88
CA VAL A 416 -13.68 -20.92 -29.36
C VAL A 416 -14.16 -19.66 -30.07
N LYS A 417 -13.79 -18.46 -29.61
CA LYS A 417 -14.11 -17.20 -30.29
C LYS A 417 -13.38 -17.06 -31.63
N GLU A 418 -12.13 -17.49 -31.70
CA GLU A 418 -11.33 -17.51 -32.94
C GLU A 418 -11.90 -18.54 -33.92
N GLN A 419 -12.24 -19.75 -33.46
CA GLN A 419 -12.93 -20.77 -34.27
C GLN A 419 -14.32 -20.29 -34.76
N LEU A 420 -15.12 -19.64 -33.90
CA LEU A 420 -16.39 -19.05 -34.30
C LEU A 420 -16.17 -17.97 -35.36
N LYS A 421 -15.14 -17.14 -35.20
CA LYS A 421 -14.79 -16.11 -36.17
C LYS A 421 -14.29 -16.72 -37.49
N GLU A 422 -13.49 -17.78 -37.47
CA GLU A 422 -13.09 -18.53 -38.68
C GLU A 422 -14.29 -19.18 -39.37
N VAL A 423 -15.29 -19.65 -38.60
CA VAL A 423 -16.57 -20.16 -39.13
C VAL A 423 -17.44 -19.03 -39.69
N GLU A 424 -17.44 -17.84 -39.11
CA GLU A 424 -18.12 -16.65 -39.62
C GLU A 424 -17.44 -16.12 -40.91
N ASP A 425 -16.11 -15.97 -40.89
CA ASP A 425 -15.27 -15.54 -42.01
C ASP A 425 -15.36 -16.55 -43.20
N THR A 426 -15.54 -17.85 -42.94
CA THR A 426 -15.83 -18.85 -43.99
C THR A 426 -17.30 -18.88 -44.43
N GLN A 427 -18.26 -18.58 -43.55
CA GLN A 427 -19.68 -18.44 -43.92
C GLN A 427 -19.97 -17.20 -44.79
N ASP A 428 -19.16 -16.15 -44.70
CA ASP A 428 -19.32 -14.97 -45.55
C ASP A 428 -18.98 -15.21 -47.03
N LEU A 429 -18.32 -16.34 -47.36
CA LEU A 429 -18.19 -16.84 -48.74
C LEU A 429 -19.25 -17.90 -49.12
N SER A 430 -20.06 -18.38 -48.18
CA SER A 430 -21.09 -19.40 -48.43
C SER A 430 -22.40 -19.12 -47.69
N LYS A 431 -23.07 -18.00 -48.00
CA LYS A 431 -24.49 -17.77 -47.66
C LYS A 431 -25.46 -18.61 -48.51
N GLY A 432 -25.16 -19.91 -48.61
CA GLY A 432 -26.06 -20.96 -49.05
C GLY A 432 -26.77 -21.54 -47.84
N ARG A 433 -27.99 -21.09 -47.56
CA ARG A 433 -28.91 -21.76 -46.63
C ARG A 433 -28.97 -23.23 -47.03
N THR A 434 -28.62 -24.15 -46.13
CA THR A 434 -28.63 -25.60 -46.40
C THR A 434 -30.06 -26.01 -46.76
N ARG A 435 -30.36 -26.03 -48.06
CA ARG A 435 -31.55 -26.69 -48.58
C ARG A 435 -31.41 -28.16 -48.21
N ARG A 436 -32.44 -28.70 -47.56
CA ARG A 436 -32.66 -30.14 -47.56
C ARG A 436 -32.66 -30.58 -49.03
N ALA A 437 -31.80 -31.53 -49.39
CA ALA A 437 -31.72 -32.03 -50.75
C ALA A 437 -33.13 -32.42 -51.24
N GLU A 438 -33.48 -31.97 -52.43
CA GLU A 438 -34.79 -32.26 -53.01
C GLU A 438 -34.87 -33.76 -53.33
N VAL A 439 -36.07 -34.34 -53.26
CA VAL A 439 -36.27 -35.81 -53.29
C VAL A 439 -35.76 -36.48 -54.58
N TRP A 440 -35.40 -35.70 -55.60
CA TRP A 440 -34.77 -36.15 -56.84
C TRP A 440 -33.24 -36.27 -56.80
N GLU A 441 -32.55 -35.60 -55.87
CA GLU A 441 -31.07 -35.55 -55.80
C GLU A 441 -30.56 -36.84 -55.13
N LEU A 442 -31.28 -37.28 -54.10
CA LEU A 442 -31.19 -38.61 -53.48
C LEU A 442 -31.48 -39.79 -54.43
N ARG A 443 -31.84 -39.55 -55.71
CA ARG A 443 -32.00 -40.58 -56.74
C ARG A 443 -30.80 -40.74 -57.66
N GLN A 444 -29.79 -39.85 -57.57
CA GLN A 444 -28.54 -39.98 -58.34
C GLN A 444 -27.33 -40.40 -57.49
N GLU A 445 -27.44 -40.34 -56.16
CA GLU A 445 -26.41 -40.88 -55.27
C GLU A 445 -26.40 -42.41 -55.36
N ASN A 446 -25.22 -43.01 -55.60
CA ASN A 446 -25.05 -44.46 -55.68
C ASN A 446 -25.55 -45.08 -54.37
N SER A 447 -26.60 -45.92 -54.45
CA SER A 447 -27.22 -46.59 -53.30
C SER A 447 -26.19 -47.23 -52.39
N ASP A 448 -25.19 -47.87 -53.00
CA ASP A 448 -24.19 -48.67 -52.32
C ASP A 448 -23.17 -47.79 -51.57
N ALA A 449 -22.91 -46.58 -52.07
CA ALA A 449 -22.10 -45.59 -51.36
C ALA A 449 -22.82 -45.08 -50.10
N VAL A 450 -24.10 -44.72 -50.24
CA VAL A 450 -24.94 -44.29 -49.11
C VAL A 450 -25.12 -45.42 -48.09
N TRP A 451 -25.28 -46.67 -48.53
CA TRP A 451 -25.32 -47.84 -47.64
C TRP A 451 -23.98 -48.09 -46.94
N ASN A 452 -22.84 -47.90 -47.61
CA ASN A 452 -21.52 -48.01 -47.01
C ASN A 452 -21.24 -46.90 -45.99
N GLU A 453 -21.63 -45.65 -46.28
CA GLU A 453 -21.54 -44.55 -45.32
C GLU A 453 -22.48 -44.77 -44.13
N LEU A 454 -23.73 -45.20 -44.36
CA LEU A 454 -24.66 -45.53 -43.29
C LEU A 454 -24.17 -46.72 -42.46
N ALA A 455 -23.54 -47.73 -43.07
CA ALA A 455 -22.90 -48.83 -42.38
C ALA A 455 -21.68 -48.38 -41.58
N PHE A 456 -20.85 -47.48 -42.13
CA PHE A 456 -19.73 -46.86 -41.44
C PHE A 456 -20.19 -46.07 -40.22
N PHE A 457 -21.14 -45.14 -40.37
CA PHE A 457 -21.70 -44.38 -39.25
C PHE A 457 -22.42 -45.28 -38.25
N LYS A 458 -23.07 -46.37 -38.67
CA LYS A 458 -23.67 -47.36 -37.77
C LYS A 458 -22.62 -48.15 -36.99
N CYS A 459 -21.47 -48.47 -37.60
CA CYS A 459 -20.35 -49.10 -36.90
C CYS A 459 -19.63 -48.13 -35.97
N GLN A 460 -19.42 -46.88 -36.40
CA GLN A 460 -18.82 -45.83 -35.59
C GLN A 460 -19.71 -45.47 -34.39
N ASN A 461 -21.03 -45.36 -34.57
CA ASN A 461 -21.97 -45.11 -33.49
C ASN A 461 -22.05 -46.32 -32.52
N LYS A 462 -21.99 -47.56 -33.01
CA LYS A 462 -21.79 -48.74 -32.15
C LYS A 462 -20.47 -48.67 -31.35
N LYS A 463 -19.37 -48.24 -31.98
CA LYS A 463 -18.07 -48.07 -31.30
C LYS A 463 -18.13 -47.00 -30.23
N LEU A 464 -18.73 -45.84 -30.52
CA LEU A 464 -18.96 -44.75 -29.57
C LEU A 464 -19.90 -45.15 -28.43
N LEU A 465 -20.91 -45.99 -28.68
CA LEU A 465 -21.77 -46.55 -27.63
C LEU A 465 -21.02 -47.53 -26.73
N ALA A 466 -20.10 -48.34 -27.28
CA ALA A 466 -19.23 -49.21 -26.50
C ALA A 466 -18.20 -48.41 -25.67
N GLU A 467 -17.55 -47.40 -26.27
CA GLU A 467 -16.64 -46.47 -25.56
C GLU A 467 -17.39 -45.69 -24.47
N LYS A 468 -18.63 -45.26 -24.73
CA LYS A 468 -19.49 -44.64 -23.71
C LYS A 468 -19.81 -45.61 -22.56
N ALA A 469 -20.17 -46.86 -22.86
CA ALA A 469 -20.45 -47.87 -21.84
C ALA A 469 -19.20 -48.16 -20.99
N GLN A 470 -18.03 -48.29 -21.60
CA GLN A 470 -16.75 -48.45 -20.90
C GLN A 470 -16.45 -47.25 -19.99
N LEU A 471 -16.66 -46.01 -20.45
CA LEU A 471 -16.48 -44.82 -19.62
C LEU A 471 -17.52 -44.71 -18.49
N GLU A 472 -18.73 -45.23 -18.68
CA GLU A 472 -19.74 -45.35 -17.62
C GLU A 472 -19.33 -46.41 -16.58
N GLU A 473 -18.78 -47.56 -17.01
CA GLU A 473 -18.19 -48.58 -16.11
C GLU A 473 -16.97 -48.05 -15.34
N GLU A 474 -16.05 -47.33 -15.99
CA GLU A 474 -14.89 -46.70 -15.34
C GLU A 474 -15.34 -45.66 -14.28
N LEU A 475 -16.38 -44.87 -14.57
CA LEU A 475 -16.97 -43.94 -13.61
C LEU A 475 -17.64 -44.65 -12.42
N ASP A 476 -18.31 -45.78 -12.65
CA ASP A 476 -18.93 -46.56 -11.59
C ASP A 476 -17.90 -47.30 -10.73
N VAL A 477 -16.81 -47.81 -11.31
CA VAL A 477 -15.64 -48.32 -10.56
C VAL A 477 -15.05 -47.22 -9.68
N VAL A 478 -14.86 -46.00 -10.20
CA VAL A 478 -14.35 -44.87 -9.39
C VAL A 478 -15.36 -44.46 -8.30
N ARG A 479 -16.67 -44.51 -8.56
CA ARG A 479 -17.71 -44.26 -7.54
C ARG A 479 -17.68 -45.31 -6.43
N VAL A 480 -17.53 -46.58 -6.77
CA VAL A 480 -17.38 -47.68 -5.80
C VAL A 480 -16.09 -47.52 -5.01
N GLN A 481 -14.96 -47.23 -5.66
CA GLN A 481 -13.69 -46.96 -5.00
C GLN A 481 -13.78 -45.82 -3.99
N VAL A 482 -14.39 -44.69 -4.37
CA VAL A 482 -14.59 -43.54 -3.46
C VAL A 482 -15.63 -43.86 -2.37
N ALA A 483 -16.61 -44.75 -2.62
CA ALA A 483 -17.52 -45.23 -1.58
C ALA A 483 -16.81 -46.16 -0.58
N MET A 484 -15.92 -47.04 -1.05
CA MET A 484 -15.06 -47.88 -0.22
C MET A 484 -14.07 -47.05 0.61
N GLU A 485 -13.46 -46.03 0.02
CA GLU A 485 -12.57 -45.09 0.74
C GLU A 485 -13.34 -44.30 1.80
N ARG A 486 -14.60 -43.90 1.53
CA ARG A 486 -15.46 -43.29 2.54
C ARG A 486 -15.87 -44.28 3.64
N ALA A 487 -16.17 -45.53 3.30
CA ALA A 487 -16.49 -46.57 4.27
C ALA A 487 -15.28 -46.87 5.17
N ALA A 488 -14.09 -47.06 4.59
CA ALA A 488 -12.85 -47.22 5.35
C ALA A 488 -12.54 -45.98 6.22
N ALA A 489 -12.80 -44.77 5.74
CA ALA A 489 -12.67 -43.55 6.55
C ALA A 489 -13.74 -43.45 7.66
N GLN A 490 -14.91 -44.06 7.50
CA GLN A 490 -15.93 -44.17 8.54
C GLN A 490 -15.57 -45.27 9.55
N GLU A 491 -15.04 -46.41 9.13
CA GLU A 491 -14.52 -47.46 10.01
C GLU A 491 -13.34 -46.94 10.85
N LEU A 492 -12.42 -46.18 10.25
CA LEU A 492 -11.33 -45.52 10.98
C LEU A 492 -11.85 -44.50 12.02
N ARG A 493 -12.87 -43.71 11.68
CA ARG A 493 -13.52 -42.80 12.64
C ARG A 493 -14.24 -43.54 13.75
N LEU A 494 -14.98 -44.62 13.44
CA LEU A 494 -15.60 -45.45 14.47
C LEU A 494 -14.55 -46.12 15.38
N HIS A 495 -13.37 -46.44 14.86
CA HIS A 495 -12.24 -46.90 15.66
C HIS A 495 -11.57 -45.78 16.49
N GLU A 496 -11.65 -44.52 16.07
CA GLU A 496 -11.25 -43.35 16.87
C GLU A 496 -12.30 -43.06 17.95
N ASP A 497 -13.59 -43.01 17.62
CA ASP A 497 -14.71 -42.82 18.54
C ASP A 497 -14.79 -43.94 19.61
N GLN A 498 -14.52 -45.19 19.23
CA GLN A 498 -14.39 -46.32 20.18
C GLN A 498 -13.10 -46.27 21.01
N GLN A 499 -12.08 -45.55 20.55
CA GLN A 499 -10.85 -45.37 21.28
C GLN A 499 -10.98 -44.23 22.30
N ASP A 500 -11.78 -43.20 22.02
CA ASP A 500 -12.17 -42.15 22.96
C ASP A 500 -13.19 -42.67 24.01
N HIS A 501 -14.12 -43.55 23.64
CA HIS A 501 -15.07 -44.15 24.62
C HIS A 501 -14.42 -45.17 25.58
N ASP A 502 -13.29 -45.78 25.23
CA ASP A 502 -12.55 -46.70 26.10
C ASP A 502 -11.74 -45.97 27.22
N GLU A 503 -11.47 -44.66 27.08
CA GLU A 503 -10.63 -43.90 28.02
C GLU A 503 -11.40 -43.21 29.16
N ASP A 504 -12.71 -42.96 29.02
CA ASP A 504 -13.55 -42.34 30.07
C ASP A 504 -14.08 -43.32 31.14
N ASP A 505 -14.00 -44.64 30.92
CA ASP A 505 -14.65 -45.68 31.75
C ASP A 505 -13.74 -46.30 32.85
N ASN A 506 -12.58 -45.69 33.18
CA ASN A 506 -11.51 -46.33 33.98
C ASN A 506 -11.00 -45.59 35.25
N GLU A 507 -11.82 -44.83 35.97
CA GLU A 507 -11.74 -44.61 37.45
C GLU A 507 -13.19 -44.39 37.94
N ASP A 508 -13.81 -45.10 38.88
CA ASP A 508 -13.39 -45.90 40.05
C ASP A 508 -14.40 -47.04 40.36
N GLY A 509 -14.00 -48.13 41.04
CA GLY A 509 -14.97 -49.03 41.73
C GLY A 509 -14.72 -50.55 41.75
N VAL A 510 -13.77 -51.03 42.56
CA VAL A 510 -13.44 -52.46 42.82
C VAL A 510 -14.51 -53.09 43.74
N SER A 511 -15.03 -54.33 43.57
CA SER A 511 -14.33 -55.60 43.82
C SER A 511 -15.08 -56.89 43.43
N SER A 512 -14.34 -57.83 42.82
CA SER A 512 -14.42 -59.31 42.92
C SER A 512 -15.77 -60.03 42.73
N THR A 513 -15.90 -60.90 41.72
CA THR A 513 -15.19 -62.20 41.71
C THR A 513 -14.95 -62.73 40.29
N SER A 514 -13.77 -63.30 40.04
CA SER A 514 -13.35 -64.03 38.82
C SER A 514 -13.26 -63.24 37.50
N LEU A 515 -12.02 -62.85 37.12
CA LEU A 515 -11.35 -63.10 35.81
C LEU A 515 -10.23 -62.07 35.51
N PRO A 516 -9.03 -62.17 36.10
CA PRO A 516 -7.90 -61.28 35.78
C PRO A 516 -7.36 -61.42 34.35
N VAL A 517 -7.46 -62.63 33.78
CA VAL A 517 -6.83 -63.00 32.50
C VAL A 517 -7.46 -62.28 31.31
N TYR A 518 -8.79 -62.12 31.27
CA TYR A 518 -9.47 -61.51 30.12
C TYR A 518 -9.23 -60.01 30.02
N ARG A 519 -9.18 -59.28 31.16
CA ARG A 519 -8.91 -57.85 31.18
C ARG A 519 -7.46 -57.55 30.75
N LEU A 520 -6.49 -58.32 31.26
CA LEU A 520 -5.09 -58.24 30.83
C LEU A 520 -4.90 -58.62 29.36
N HIS A 521 -5.59 -59.66 28.87
CA HIS A 521 -5.49 -60.05 27.46
C HIS A 521 -6.12 -59.01 26.51
N HIS A 522 -7.15 -58.30 26.94
CA HIS A 522 -7.71 -57.18 26.16
C HIS A 522 -6.77 -55.97 26.15
N SER A 523 -6.20 -55.57 27.31
CA SER A 523 -5.24 -54.47 27.36
C SER A 523 -3.94 -54.79 26.62
N VAL A 524 -3.41 -56.02 26.72
CA VAL A 524 -2.26 -56.47 25.90
C VAL A 524 -2.57 -56.38 24.41
N LYS A 525 -3.76 -56.79 23.95
CA LYS A 525 -4.15 -56.63 22.54
C LYS A 525 -4.27 -55.18 22.10
N LYS A 526 -4.78 -54.28 22.95
CA LYS A 526 -4.81 -52.83 22.67
C LYS A 526 -3.39 -52.23 22.64
N ILE A 527 -2.50 -52.67 23.54
CA ILE A 527 -1.08 -52.31 23.54
C ILE A 527 -0.41 -52.78 22.25
N GLU A 528 -0.57 -54.04 21.83
CA GLU A 528 0.00 -54.52 20.57
C GLU A 528 -0.56 -53.77 19.33
N THR A 529 -1.84 -53.38 19.32
CA THR A 529 -2.38 -52.58 18.21
C THR A 529 -1.82 -51.16 18.21
N LEU A 530 -1.61 -50.57 19.38
CA LEU A 530 -0.94 -49.29 19.55
C LEU A 530 0.55 -49.36 19.17
N GLU A 531 1.28 -50.39 19.58
CA GLU A 531 2.67 -50.65 19.18
C GLU A 531 2.80 -50.79 17.67
N ARG A 532 1.87 -51.51 17.02
CA ARG A 532 1.82 -51.62 15.55
C ARG A 532 1.50 -50.28 14.88
N LYS A 533 0.59 -49.46 15.44
CA LYS A 533 0.33 -48.08 14.96
C LYS A 533 1.56 -47.18 15.16
N MET A 534 2.22 -47.24 16.32
CA MET A 534 3.44 -46.48 16.64
C MET A 534 4.59 -46.86 15.71
N ALA A 535 4.90 -48.14 15.55
CA ALA A 535 5.96 -48.61 14.66
C ALA A 535 5.73 -48.21 13.18
N TYR A 536 4.45 -48.16 12.74
CA TYR A 536 4.10 -47.63 11.43
C TYR A 536 4.36 -46.11 11.34
N LEU A 537 3.92 -45.33 12.33
CA LEU A 537 4.15 -43.89 12.37
C LEU A 537 5.64 -43.56 12.49
N GLU A 538 6.40 -44.27 13.32
CA GLU A 538 7.86 -44.16 13.42
C GLU A 538 8.52 -44.41 12.06
N LYS A 539 8.16 -45.49 11.36
CA LYS A 539 8.65 -45.78 10.01
C LYS A 539 8.31 -44.67 9.02
N GLU A 540 7.09 -44.13 9.05
CA GLU A 540 6.70 -43.03 8.17
C GLU A 540 7.43 -41.72 8.54
N THR A 541 7.69 -41.45 9.83
CA THR A 541 8.51 -40.29 10.24
C THR A 541 9.98 -40.44 9.84
N LEU A 542 10.54 -41.65 9.89
CA LEU A 542 11.90 -41.94 9.40
C LEU A 542 12.00 -41.73 7.89
N LYS A 543 11.03 -42.27 7.13
CA LYS A 543 10.93 -42.04 5.68
C LYS A 543 10.79 -40.56 5.34
N MET A 544 9.92 -39.83 6.04
CA MET A 544 9.78 -38.37 5.85
C MET A 544 11.03 -37.58 6.28
N GLN A 545 11.85 -38.11 7.21
CA GLN A 545 13.17 -37.55 7.54
C GLN A 545 14.22 -37.85 6.45
N GLU A 546 14.18 -39.04 5.83
CA GLU A 546 15.03 -39.42 4.71
C GLU A 546 14.69 -38.60 3.45
N ASP A 547 13.41 -38.51 3.07
CA ASP A 547 12.94 -37.64 1.99
C ASP A 547 13.33 -36.17 2.23
N ARG A 548 13.25 -35.69 3.48
CA ARG A 548 13.70 -34.35 3.86
C ARG A 548 15.22 -34.16 3.78
N LYS A 549 16.02 -35.21 4.00
CA LYS A 549 17.48 -35.18 3.81
C LYS A 549 17.82 -35.15 2.32
N ALA A 550 17.24 -36.04 1.52
CA ALA A 550 17.41 -36.08 0.07
C ALA A 550 17.03 -34.73 -0.60
N LEU A 551 15.86 -34.18 -0.26
CA LEU A 551 15.45 -32.86 -0.75
C LEU A 551 16.36 -31.70 -0.29
N LYS A 552 17.08 -31.87 0.83
CA LYS A 552 18.07 -30.90 1.27
C LYS A 552 19.37 -31.04 0.45
N GLU A 553 19.83 -32.25 0.22
CA GLU A 553 20.99 -32.56 -0.62
C GLU A 553 20.79 -32.06 -2.06
N ASP A 554 19.61 -32.28 -2.65
CA ASP A 554 19.23 -31.72 -3.96
C ASP A 554 19.23 -30.18 -3.97
N ASN A 555 18.73 -29.54 -2.90
CA ASN A 555 18.69 -28.08 -2.79
C ASN A 555 20.09 -27.48 -2.63
N ASP A 556 20.96 -28.15 -1.88
CA ASP A 556 22.35 -27.76 -1.71
C ASP A 556 23.13 -27.97 -3.03
N PHE A 557 22.91 -29.08 -3.76
CA PHE A 557 23.46 -29.30 -5.12
C PHE A 557 23.00 -28.23 -6.13
N LEU A 558 21.70 -27.90 -6.15
CA LEU A 558 21.17 -26.85 -7.02
C LEU A 558 21.70 -25.45 -6.65
N ARG A 559 22.04 -25.22 -5.37
CA ARG A 559 22.69 -23.98 -4.92
C ARG A 559 24.12 -23.89 -5.44
N ASP A 560 24.85 -25.00 -5.42
CA ASP A 560 26.21 -25.08 -5.95
C ASP A 560 26.25 -24.93 -7.48
N GLU A 561 25.35 -25.57 -8.22
CA GLU A 561 25.24 -25.35 -9.67
C GLU A 561 24.84 -23.91 -9.99
N ARG A 562 23.91 -23.31 -9.23
CA ARG A 562 23.57 -21.89 -9.38
C ARG A 562 24.80 -20.99 -9.13
N ALA A 563 25.63 -21.29 -8.13
CA ALA A 563 26.86 -20.54 -7.87
C ALA A 563 27.87 -20.69 -9.01
N LYS A 564 28.10 -21.91 -9.53
CA LYS A 564 28.97 -22.16 -10.69
C LYS A 564 28.48 -21.43 -11.94
N LEU A 565 27.17 -21.43 -12.21
CA LEU A 565 26.57 -20.69 -13.32
C LEU A 565 26.73 -19.18 -13.15
N GLN A 566 26.58 -18.66 -11.93
CA GLN A 566 26.79 -17.24 -11.64
C GLN A 566 28.25 -16.82 -11.88
N VAL A 567 29.23 -17.63 -11.50
CA VAL A 567 30.66 -17.40 -11.81
C VAL A 567 30.91 -17.45 -13.33
N LYS A 568 30.33 -18.41 -14.05
CA LYS A 568 30.44 -18.49 -15.53
C LYS A 568 29.86 -17.24 -16.21
N ILE A 569 28.70 -16.76 -15.78
CA ILE A 569 28.08 -15.52 -16.30
C ILE A 569 28.99 -14.32 -16.01
N GLN A 570 29.56 -14.22 -14.81
CA GLN A 570 30.46 -13.13 -14.44
C GLN A 570 31.76 -13.15 -15.28
N ALA A 571 32.32 -14.32 -15.56
CA ALA A 571 33.48 -14.47 -16.44
C ALA A 571 33.19 -14.06 -17.89
N VAL A 572 32.03 -14.46 -18.45
CA VAL A 572 31.60 -14.04 -19.79
C VAL A 572 31.38 -12.52 -19.86
N LEU A 573 30.80 -11.91 -18.83
CA LEU A 573 30.64 -10.46 -18.76
C LEU A 573 31.98 -9.71 -18.64
N GLN A 574 32.96 -10.26 -17.93
CA GLN A 574 34.32 -9.71 -17.88
C GLN A 574 35.02 -9.83 -19.25
N GLN A 575 34.91 -10.98 -19.91
CA GLN A 575 35.46 -11.18 -21.26
C GLN A 575 34.83 -10.23 -22.28
N ALA A 576 33.51 -10.02 -22.22
CA ALA A 576 32.81 -9.07 -23.09
C ALA A 576 33.30 -7.63 -22.88
N ARG A 577 33.55 -7.20 -21.64
CA ARG A 577 34.12 -5.87 -21.34
C ARG A 577 35.52 -5.70 -21.91
N VAL A 578 36.39 -6.70 -21.75
CA VAL A 578 37.76 -6.65 -22.31
C VAL A 578 37.71 -6.56 -23.84
N GLN A 579 36.84 -7.31 -24.50
CA GLN A 579 36.65 -7.21 -25.96
C GLN A 579 36.07 -5.85 -26.39
N GLU A 580 35.18 -5.26 -25.60
CA GLU A 580 34.66 -3.91 -25.85
C GLU A 580 35.76 -2.84 -25.69
N GLU A 581 36.59 -2.94 -24.65
CA GLU A 581 37.74 -2.05 -24.42
C GLU A 581 38.80 -2.17 -25.53
N GLU A 582 39.13 -3.40 -25.97
CA GLU A 582 40.04 -3.66 -27.09
C GLU A 582 39.52 -3.07 -28.42
N THR A 583 38.23 -3.25 -28.72
CA THR A 583 37.64 -2.70 -29.96
C THR A 583 37.51 -1.17 -29.90
N GLN A 584 37.15 -0.59 -28.75
CA GLN A 584 37.15 0.87 -28.57
C GLN A 584 38.56 1.46 -28.70
N ALA A 585 39.57 0.82 -28.13
CA ALA A 585 40.97 1.23 -28.27
C ALA A 585 41.41 1.20 -29.74
N TRP A 586 41.10 0.13 -30.48
CA TRP A 586 41.39 0.02 -31.91
C TRP A 586 40.72 1.14 -32.73
N VAL A 587 39.41 1.37 -32.53
CA VAL A 587 38.67 2.46 -33.21
C VAL A 587 39.28 3.84 -32.87
N SER A 588 39.74 4.04 -31.64
CA SER A 588 40.36 5.31 -31.23
C SER A 588 41.71 5.55 -31.93
N ALA A 589 42.54 4.51 -32.07
CA ALA A 589 43.82 4.57 -32.77
C ALA A 589 43.63 4.77 -34.28
N GLU A 590 42.67 4.07 -34.88
CA GLU A 590 42.28 4.21 -36.28
C GLU A 590 41.81 5.65 -36.59
N ARG A 591 40.94 6.21 -35.74
CA ARG A 591 40.49 7.60 -35.83
C ARG A 591 41.66 8.58 -35.67
N GLY A 592 42.61 8.30 -34.78
CA GLY A 592 43.84 9.08 -34.64
C GLY A 592 44.68 9.11 -35.92
N ARG A 593 44.86 7.95 -36.57
CA ARG A 593 45.59 7.85 -37.84
C ARG A 593 44.90 8.63 -38.96
N LEU A 594 43.59 8.43 -39.13
CA LEU A 594 42.79 9.14 -40.15
C LEU A 594 42.79 10.67 -39.94
N LEU A 595 42.79 11.14 -38.69
CA LEU A 595 42.92 12.57 -38.40
C LEU A 595 44.32 13.11 -38.77
N GLY A 596 45.38 12.34 -38.51
CA GLY A 596 46.74 12.69 -38.94
C GLY A 596 46.89 12.75 -40.46
N GLU A 597 46.33 11.77 -41.16
CA GLU A 597 46.27 11.74 -42.64
C GLU A 597 45.51 12.96 -43.19
N ALA A 598 44.34 13.28 -42.63
CA ALA A 598 43.56 14.47 -43.02
C ALA A 598 44.31 15.79 -42.79
N GLN A 599 45.00 15.94 -41.65
CA GLN A 599 45.82 17.12 -41.36
C GLN A 599 47.01 17.24 -42.32
N ALA A 600 47.65 16.12 -42.68
CA ALA A 600 48.74 16.12 -43.67
C ALA A 600 48.27 16.55 -45.06
N LEU A 601 47.10 16.05 -45.50
CA LEU A 601 46.45 16.48 -46.76
C LEU A 601 46.05 17.96 -46.73
N GLN A 602 45.49 18.45 -45.63
CA GLN A 602 45.18 19.87 -45.46
C GLN A 602 46.44 20.75 -45.53
N ALA A 603 47.55 20.32 -44.91
CA ALA A 603 48.83 21.02 -45.00
C ALA A 603 49.44 21.00 -46.41
N GLN A 604 49.19 19.94 -47.21
CA GLN A 604 49.56 19.91 -48.63
C GLN A 604 48.69 20.86 -49.47
N LEU A 605 47.37 20.92 -49.23
CA LEU A 605 46.47 21.87 -49.88
C LEU A 605 46.79 23.33 -49.54
N GLU A 606 47.19 23.64 -48.31
CA GLU A 606 47.68 24.99 -47.98
C GLU A 606 48.98 25.33 -48.72
N LYS A 607 49.90 24.37 -48.88
CA LYS A 607 51.14 24.57 -49.65
C LYS A 607 50.86 24.80 -51.13
N SER A 608 49.95 24.03 -51.75
CA SER A 608 49.56 24.24 -53.16
C SER A 608 48.83 25.57 -53.33
N ARG A 609 47.91 25.94 -52.43
CA ARG A 609 47.22 27.25 -52.44
C ARG A 609 48.20 28.42 -52.29
N ARG A 610 49.22 28.31 -51.42
CA ARG A 610 50.29 29.32 -51.29
C ARG A 610 51.16 29.42 -52.57
N ALA A 611 51.46 28.29 -53.20
CA ALA A 611 52.17 28.28 -54.48
C ALA A 611 51.32 28.95 -55.59
N GLU A 612 50.02 28.64 -55.65
CA GLU A 612 49.11 29.24 -56.63
C GLU A 612 48.95 30.75 -56.42
N THR A 613 48.81 31.24 -55.18
CA THR A 613 48.77 32.69 -54.93
C THR A 613 50.07 33.39 -55.31
N ALA A 614 51.23 32.74 -55.12
CA ALA A 614 52.51 33.25 -55.61
C ALA A 614 52.57 33.30 -57.16
N SER A 615 52.07 32.28 -57.86
CA SER A 615 51.95 32.28 -59.32
C SER A 615 50.99 33.37 -59.83
N ARG A 616 49.83 33.55 -59.18
CA ARG A 616 48.88 34.63 -59.49
C ARG A 616 49.53 36.02 -59.28
N ALA A 617 50.31 36.20 -58.21
CA ALA A 617 51.06 37.44 -57.97
C ALA A 617 52.16 37.70 -59.02
N ALA A 618 52.87 36.65 -59.47
CA ALA A 618 53.85 36.76 -60.55
C ALA A 618 53.19 37.15 -61.89
N LEU A 619 52.05 36.56 -62.24
CA LEU A 619 51.27 36.93 -63.42
C LEU A 619 50.77 38.39 -63.36
N LEU A 620 50.40 38.89 -62.18
CA LEU A 620 50.03 40.30 -61.98
C LEU A 620 51.22 41.24 -62.21
N ARG A 621 52.43 40.89 -61.77
CA ARG A 621 53.66 41.66 -62.08
C ARG A 621 53.93 41.71 -63.58
N ILE A 622 53.89 40.57 -64.27
CA ILE A 622 54.07 40.50 -65.74
C ILE A 622 53.00 41.35 -66.45
N ARG A 623 51.75 41.35 -65.97
CA ARG A 623 50.67 42.19 -66.52
C ARG A 623 50.94 43.69 -66.32
N GLN A 624 51.52 44.09 -65.18
CA GLN A 624 51.94 45.47 -64.90
C GLN A 624 53.10 45.89 -65.80
N GLU A 625 54.15 45.08 -65.92
CA GLU A 625 55.31 45.30 -66.80
C GLU A 625 54.87 45.46 -68.27
N MET A 626 54.01 44.56 -68.76
CA MET A 626 53.41 44.69 -70.09
C MET A 626 52.49 45.92 -70.23
N GLY A 627 51.96 46.44 -69.11
CA GLY A 627 51.27 47.73 -69.05
C GLY A 627 52.22 48.91 -69.29
N VAL A 628 53.38 48.92 -68.59
CA VAL A 628 54.44 49.92 -68.75
C VAL A 628 54.98 49.92 -70.19
N LEU A 629 55.34 48.75 -70.73
CA LEU A 629 55.83 48.63 -72.12
C LEU A 629 54.79 49.11 -73.15
N ARG A 630 53.49 48.89 -72.90
CA ARG A 630 52.42 49.46 -73.76
C ARG A 630 52.32 50.97 -73.66
N ALA A 631 52.51 51.54 -72.47
CA ALA A 631 52.52 52.99 -72.27
C ALA A 631 53.73 53.64 -72.96
N GLU A 632 54.92 53.04 -72.84
CA GLU A 632 56.16 53.47 -73.49
C GLU A 632 56.03 53.43 -75.03
N ARG A 633 55.54 52.31 -75.60
CA ARG A 633 55.23 52.22 -77.04
C ARG A 633 54.25 53.31 -77.50
N ASN A 634 53.22 53.62 -76.70
CA ASN A 634 52.25 54.67 -77.02
C ASN A 634 52.89 56.08 -76.92
N PHE A 635 53.81 56.31 -75.98
CA PHE A 635 54.59 57.54 -75.86
C PHE A 635 55.48 57.75 -77.10
N HIS A 636 56.20 56.72 -77.54
CA HIS A 636 56.97 56.77 -78.79
C HIS A 636 56.10 57.03 -80.02
N ARG A 637 54.93 56.38 -80.13
CA ARG A 637 53.95 56.61 -81.22
C ARG A 637 53.39 58.04 -81.25
N ASN A 638 53.26 58.68 -80.09
CA ASN A 638 52.81 60.07 -79.99
C ASN A 638 53.96 61.07 -80.25
N LYS A 639 55.21 60.70 -79.93
CA LYS A 639 56.41 61.52 -80.18
C LYS A 639 56.73 61.66 -81.67
N THR A 640 56.44 60.65 -82.49
CA THR A 640 56.63 60.69 -83.95
C THR A 640 55.52 61.45 -84.71
N ARG A 641 54.54 62.06 -84.02
CA ARG A 641 53.33 62.62 -84.66
C ARG A 641 53.13 64.13 -84.49
N ARG A 642 54.22 64.91 -84.35
CA ARG A 642 54.19 66.39 -84.32
C ARG A 642 55.24 67.02 -85.24
N GLY A 643 54.84 67.33 -86.48
CA GLY A 643 55.64 68.14 -87.41
C GLY A 643 54.99 68.28 -88.79
N ARG A 644 54.52 69.50 -89.12
CA ARG A 644 53.86 69.92 -90.40
C ARG A 644 52.50 69.23 -90.68
N GLY A 645 51.48 69.86 -91.29
CA GLY A 645 51.28 71.27 -91.62
C GLY A 645 50.26 71.47 -92.77
N HIS A 646 49.08 72.05 -92.48
CA HIS A 646 48.02 72.56 -93.39
C HIS A 646 47.33 71.61 -94.41
N GLY A 647 46.02 71.83 -94.63
CA GLY A 647 45.36 71.51 -95.92
C GLY A 647 43.95 70.86 -95.87
N THR A 648 42.92 71.68 -96.11
CA THR A 648 41.63 71.36 -96.81
C THR A 648 40.69 70.21 -96.36
N HIS A 649 39.49 70.63 -95.95
CA HIS A 649 38.14 70.08 -96.19
C HIS A 649 37.90 68.57 -96.46
N THR A 650 37.02 67.94 -95.66
CA THR A 650 35.75 67.36 -96.14
C THR A 650 34.79 67.02 -94.98
N THR A 651 33.50 66.93 -95.28
CA THR A 651 32.37 66.92 -94.34
C THR A 651 31.85 65.51 -94.01
N THR A 652 31.62 65.17 -92.74
CA THR A 652 30.51 64.28 -92.31
C THR A 652 30.30 64.26 -90.78
N HIS A 653 29.11 64.69 -90.35
CA HIS A 653 28.19 64.12 -89.33
C HIS A 653 28.75 63.11 -88.28
N THR A 654 28.36 63.09 -86.98
CA THR A 654 27.22 63.73 -86.27
C THR A 654 27.35 63.59 -84.72
N VAL A 655 26.70 64.51 -83.97
CA VAL A 655 26.11 64.31 -82.60
C VAL A 655 27.10 64.03 -81.42
N SER A 656 27.35 64.94 -80.45
CA SER A 656 26.45 65.59 -79.45
C SER A 656 26.06 64.64 -78.29
N VAL A 657 26.15 64.97 -76.99
CA VAL A 657 26.56 66.22 -76.31
C VAL A 657 27.16 65.94 -74.90
N GLN A 658 27.88 66.96 -74.42
CA GLN A 658 28.39 67.26 -73.06
C GLN A 658 27.31 67.22 -71.91
N PRO A 659 27.57 67.64 -70.64
CA PRO A 659 28.71 67.40 -69.73
C PRO A 659 28.30 67.31 -68.21
N ARG A 660 29.29 67.44 -67.28
CA ARG A 660 29.18 67.95 -65.88
C ARG A 660 28.52 67.00 -64.84
N THR A 661 28.88 66.95 -63.54
CA THR A 661 29.85 67.73 -62.72
C THR A 661 30.21 67.07 -61.37
N HIS A 662 31.36 67.47 -60.80
CA HIS A 662 31.69 67.64 -59.36
C HIS A 662 31.70 66.44 -58.37
N SER A 663 32.90 66.18 -57.80
CA SER A 663 33.14 65.79 -56.38
C SER A 663 32.70 66.92 -55.40
N PRO A 664 32.77 66.82 -54.04
CA PRO A 664 33.38 65.76 -53.19
C PRO A 664 32.58 65.38 -51.91
N ALA A 665 33.01 64.31 -51.22
CA ALA A 665 33.08 64.21 -49.74
C ALA A 665 33.74 62.87 -49.34
N ARG A 666 34.23 62.78 -48.10
CA ARG A 666 34.87 61.60 -47.50
C ARG A 666 33.89 60.83 -46.60
N ASP A 667 34.33 59.63 -46.25
CA ASP A 667 33.81 58.74 -45.20
C ASP A 667 32.43 58.15 -45.55
N GLU A 668 32.17 56.84 -45.39
CA GLU A 668 32.79 55.82 -44.54
C GLU A 668 33.25 54.57 -45.34
N TRP A 669 34.08 53.70 -44.73
CA TRP A 669 34.56 52.46 -45.33
C TRP A 669 33.63 51.27 -44.99
N GLU A 670 32.78 50.87 -45.94
CA GLU A 670 32.05 49.59 -46.08
C GLU A 670 31.17 49.82 -47.34
N ASP A 671 31.00 48.94 -48.32
CA ASP A 671 31.26 47.50 -48.45
C ASP A 671 31.46 47.16 -49.96
N MET A 672 31.72 45.88 -50.27
CA MET A 672 31.23 45.08 -51.41
C MET A 672 32.30 44.28 -52.16
N SER A 673 32.09 42.96 -52.18
CA SER A 673 32.77 41.96 -53.00
C SER A 673 32.63 42.21 -54.52
N PRO A 674 33.38 41.45 -55.32
CA PRO A 674 32.67 40.39 -56.04
C PRO A 674 33.37 39.00 -55.97
N ASP A 675 32.59 37.99 -55.61
CA ASP A 675 32.28 36.74 -56.35
C ASP A 675 33.27 36.32 -57.47
N SER A 676 33.55 35.03 -57.70
CA SER A 676 33.18 33.76 -57.04
C SER A 676 34.12 32.65 -57.58
N ASP A 677 34.05 31.46 -56.97
CA ASP A 677 34.06 30.11 -57.61
C ASP A 677 34.80 29.04 -56.78
N GLY A 678 34.28 27.81 -56.82
CA GLY A 678 34.71 26.66 -56.02
C GLY A 678 33.93 26.53 -54.70
N GLU A 679 32.59 26.55 -54.75
CA GLU A 679 31.71 25.40 -55.04
C GLU A 679 31.68 24.32 -53.95
N ASP A 680 30.46 24.18 -53.41
CA ASP A 680 29.74 22.98 -52.99
C ASP A 680 30.28 22.08 -51.86
N PHE A 681 29.54 21.93 -50.77
CA PHE A 681 28.22 21.28 -50.61
C PHE A 681 28.24 19.77 -50.87
N SER A 682 28.15 19.05 -49.74
CA SER A 682 27.34 17.84 -49.54
C SER A 682 26.97 17.01 -50.77
N ASP A 683 27.66 15.89 -50.99
CA ASP A 683 26.99 14.75 -51.63
C ASP A 683 26.19 13.95 -50.58
N SER A 684 25.02 13.47 -51.01
CA SER A 684 23.93 13.07 -50.14
C SER A 684 23.27 11.81 -50.70
N LEU A 685 23.07 10.83 -49.81
CA LEU A 685 22.00 9.83 -49.87
C LEU A 685 21.73 9.15 -51.24
N GLN A 686 22.18 7.90 -51.35
CA GLN A 686 21.32 6.86 -51.93
C GLN A 686 20.68 6.09 -50.77
N SER A 687 19.36 5.99 -50.63
CA SER A 687 18.24 6.40 -51.50
C SER A 687 17.09 6.91 -50.60
N GLN A 688 16.12 7.73 -51.02
CA GLN A 688 15.59 7.88 -52.37
C GLN A 688 14.72 9.16 -52.50
N ARG A 689 15.06 10.07 -53.43
CA ARG A 689 14.16 10.99 -54.18
C ARG A 689 13.31 12.02 -53.38
N ASP A 690 12.98 13.21 -53.88
CA ASP A 690 13.39 13.93 -55.09
C ASP A 690 13.08 15.45 -54.94
N PHE A 691 13.94 16.29 -55.53
CA PHE A 691 13.71 17.65 -56.05
C PHE A 691 12.97 18.75 -55.24
N ARG A 692 13.78 19.77 -54.90
CA ARG A 692 13.43 21.22 -54.84
C ARG A 692 12.95 21.71 -56.23
N PRO A 693 12.24 22.86 -56.37
CA PRO A 693 12.96 24.14 -56.39
C PRO A 693 12.22 25.38 -55.81
N PRO A 694 12.93 26.51 -55.61
CA PRO A 694 12.40 27.82 -55.20
C PRO A 694 12.54 28.86 -56.37
N PRO A 695 12.86 30.16 -56.18
CA PRO A 695 11.99 31.21 -55.65
C PRO A 695 11.84 32.47 -56.56
N SER A 696 10.75 33.21 -56.32
CA SER A 696 10.70 34.69 -56.21
C SER A 696 10.85 35.66 -57.42
N VAL A 697 10.01 36.71 -57.34
CA VAL A 697 10.09 38.09 -57.89
C VAL A 697 9.89 38.35 -59.41
N SER A 698 8.75 38.99 -59.72
CA SER A 698 8.75 40.15 -60.63
C SER A 698 7.69 41.19 -60.26
N HIS A 699 8.10 42.45 -60.37
CA HIS A 699 7.44 43.73 -60.07
C HIS A 699 6.14 44.07 -60.89
N PRO A 700 5.46 45.23 -60.66
CA PRO A 700 4.00 45.28 -60.55
C PRO A 700 3.27 46.10 -61.63
N LYS A 701 1.92 46.18 -61.55
CA LYS A 701 1.15 47.42 -61.79
C LYS A 701 -0.30 47.43 -61.25
N ALA A 702 -0.59 48.47 -60.47
CA ALA A 702 -1.82 49.28 -60.40
C ALA A 702 -3.18 48.72 -59.88
N ARG A 703 -3.72 49.46 -58.87
CA ARG A 703 -5.14 49.58 -58.41
C ARG A 703 -5.73 48.33 -57.71
N ARG A 704 -6.45 48.41 -56.58
CA ARG A 704 -7.08 49.54 -55.85
C ARG A 704 -7.39 49.12 -54.38
N ALA A 705 -7.42 50.06 -53.43
CA ALA A 705 -7.91 49.93 -52.03
C ALA A 705 -7.17 48.90 -51.12
N LEU A 706 -6.27 49.29 -50.19
CA LEU A 706 -6.48 49.98 -48.89
C LEU A 706 -7.30 49.12 -47.89
N LEU A 707 -6.92 48.88 -46.63
CA LEU A 707 -5.78 49.36 -45.81
C LEU A 707 -5.60 48.50 -44.53
N ASN A 708 -4.36 48.31 -44.04
CA ASN A 708 -3.90 48.24 -42.63
C ASN A 708 -4.59 47.33 -41.55
N ARG A 709 -4.03 47.12 -40.35
CA ARG A 709 -2.63 46.96 -39.82
C ARG A 709 -2.74 46.73 -38.29
N ARG A 710 -2.05 45.72 -37.76
CA ARG A 710 -1.51 45.54 -36.39
C ARG A 710 -2.32 45.96 -35.12
N THR A 711 -2.55 44.95 -34.28
CA THR A 711 -2.20 44.83 -32.82
C THR A 711 -2.70 45.80 -31.76
N LEU A 712 -2.80 45.28 -30.52
CA LEU A 712 -3.05 45.96 -29.23
C LEU A 712 -4.53 46.36 -29.04
N THR A 713 -5.17 46.32 -27.86
CA THR A 713 -4.75 46.04 -26.45
C THR A 713 -5.90 45.40 -25.65
N ALA A 714 -5.52 44.66 -24.60
CA ALA A 714 -6.15 44.53 -23.28
C ALA A 714 -7.66 44.78 -23.00
N LYS A 715 -8.17 43.88 -22.12
CA LYS A 715 -9.02 44.13 -20.94
C LYS A 715 -10.58 44.10 -21.02
N THR A 716 -11.08 43.11 -20.27
CA THR A 716 -12.22 43.12 -19.32
C THR A 716 -13.68 42.85 -19.75
N THR A 717 -14.28 41.96 -18.93
CA THR A 717 -15.68 41.89 -18.47
C THR A 717 -16.82 41.59 -19.44
N ALA A 718 -17.21 40.31 -19.40
CA ALA A 718 -18.48 39.83 -18.82
C ALA A 718 -19.81 39.93 -19.62
N ALA A 719 -20.49 38.77 -19.57
CA ALA A 719 -21.93 38.56 -19.39
C ALA A 719 -22.85 38.35 -20.62
N THR A 720 -23.70 37.34 -20.45
CA THR A 720 -25.08 37.20 -21.01
C THR A 720 -25.26 36.63 -22.43
N ALA A 721 -25.20 35.30 -22.50
CA ALA A 721 -26.30 34.41 -22.89
C ALA A 721 -26.93 34.41 -24.31
N HIS A 722 -27.15 33.17 -24.77
CA HIS A 722 -28.10 32.67 -25.79
C HIS A 722 -27.88 32.95 -27.28
N SER A 723 -27.78 31.83 -28.02
CA SER A 723 -28.51 31.51 -29.27
C SER A 723 -28.48 32.57 -30.39
N THR A 724 -28.01 32.24 -31.60
CA THR A 724 -28.70 31.28 -32.49
C THR A 724 -27.81 30.93 -33.70
N VAL A 725 -27.76 29.63 -34.07
CA VAL A 725 -27.95 28.99 -35.41
C VAL A 725 -27.87 29.96 -36.63
N TRP A 726 -27.22 29.69 -37.76
CA TRP A 726 -27.45 28.66 -38.80
C TRP A 726 -26.17 28.49 -39.65
N HIS A 727 -25.73 27.30 -40.05
CA HIS A 727 -26.25 26.40 -41.10
C HIS A 727 -26.22 26.95 -42.55
N GLN A 728 -25.37 26.34 -43.37
CA GLN A 728 -25.41 26.15 -44.82
C GLN A 728 -24.70 24.80 -45.11
N ASP A 729 -25.02 24.02 -46.14
CA ASP A 729 -26.10 24.10 -47.12
C ASP A 729 -26.37 22.71 -47.75
N ALA A 730 -27.53 22.55 -48.39
CA ALA A 730 -27.74 21.81 -49.65
C ALA A 730 -29.20 21.32 -49.77
N ALA A 731 -29.92 21.83 -50.77
CA ALA A 731 -31.35 21.60 -50.96
C ALA A 731 -31.67 20.88 -52.29
N MET A 732 -32.86 20.27 -52.39
CA MET A 732 -33.54 20.16 -53.69
C MET A 732 -35.07 20.24 -53.68
N ARG A 733 -35.57 21.40 -54.14
CA ARG A 733 -36.64 21.62 -55.14
C ARG A 733 -38.03 20.94 -55.03
N LYS A 734 -38.98 21.74 -54.53
CA LYS A 734 -40.20 22.28 -55.21
C LYS A 734 -41.22 21.37 -55.95
N ARG A 735 -42.49 21.60 -55.56
CA ARG A 735 -43.76 21.66 -56.36
C ARG A 735 -44.37 20.37 -56.96
N ARG A 736 -45.60 20.05 -56.50
CA ARG A 736 -46.78 19.95 -57.39
C ARG A 736 -48.12 20.06 -56.63
N THR A 737 -49.19 20.26 -57.39
CA THR A 737 -50.56 20.61 -56.96
C THR A 737 -51.58 19.54 -57.35
N MET A 738 -52.74 19.56 -56.68
CA MET A 738 -54.08 19.12 -57.15
C MET A 738 -54.46 17.63 -57.29
N MET A 739 -55.53 17.31 -56.54
CA MET A 739 -56.83 16.73 -56.97
C MET A 739 -57.01 15.25 -57.38
N LYS A 740 -57.85 14.59 -56.56
CA LYS A 740 -59.08 13.83 -56.90
C LYS A 740 -59.03 12.67 -57.90
N ARG A 741 -59.43 11.48 -57.41
CA ARG A 741 -60.74 10.80 -57.65
C ARG A 741 -60.86 9.63 -56.66
N GLY A 742 -62.04 9.13 -56.28
CA GLY A 742 -63.40 9.50 -56.69
C GLY A 742 -64.40 9.46 -55.52
N SER A 743 -65.61 9.93 -55.79
CA SER A 743 -66.75 9.95 -54.86
C SER A 743 -67.75 8.84 -55.19
N VAL A 744 -68.46 8.33 -54.18
CA VAL A 744 -69.88 7.97 -54.31
C VAL A 744 -70.61 8.44 -53.05
N CYS A 745 -71.72 9.15 -53.24
CA CYS A 745 -72.75 9.35 -52.22
C CYS A 745 -73.97 8.50 -52.59
N VAL A 746 -74.60 7.85 -51.61
CA VAL A 746 -76.04 7.49 -51.65
C VAL A 746 -76.62 7.71 -50.25
N ILE A 747 -77.93 7.93 -50.18
CA ILE A 747 -78.68 8.59 -49.11
C ILE A 747 -79.61 7.56 -48.42
N ASN A 748 -80.09 7.89 -47.19
CA ASN A 748 -81.37 7.55 -46.54
C ASN A 748 -81.23 6.92 -45.14
N GLU A 749 -82.17 7.05 -44.18
CA GLU A 749 -83.17 8.10 -43.84
C GLU A 749 -83.81 7.75 -42.47
N ALA A 750 -84.43 8.72 -41.79
CA ALA A 750 -85.41 8.57 -40.67
C ALA A 750 -84.92 8.00 -39.29
N ALA A 751 -85.53 8.32 -38.13
CA ALA A 751 -86.33 9.49 -37.74
C ALA A 751 -86.57 9.57 -36.19
N PHE A 752 -86.79 10.80 -35.70
CA PHE A 752 -87.75 11.22 -34.66
C PHE A 752 -87.48 11.21 -33.12
N ARG A 753 -87.82 12.39 -32.55
CA ARG A 753 -88.39 12.75 -31.22
C ARG A 753 -87.52 12.95 -29.95
N SER A 754 -87.44 14.23 -29.58
CA SER A 754 -87.22 14.87 -28.26
C SER A 754 -88.44 14.70 -27.30
N PRO A 755 -88.55 15.38 -26.12
CA PRO A 755 -87.60 16.09 -25.22
C PRO A 755 -87.89 15.70 -23.71
N PRO A 756 -87.78 16.54 -22.63
CA PRO A 756 -86.91 17.69 -22.27
C PRO A 756 -86.20 17.62 -20.88
N GLY A 757 -85.24 18.53 -20.64
CA GLY A 757 -85.10 19.29 -19.37
C GLY A 757 -83.86 19.06 -18.47
N VAL A 758 -83.26 20.07 -17.82
CA VAL A 758 -83.28 21.55 -18.01
C VAL A 758 -82.13 22.22 -17.19
N CYS A 759 -81.38 23.16 -17.78
CA CYS A 759 -80.66 24.31 -17.15
C CYS A 759 -79.55 24.08 -16.05
N LYS A 760 -78.59 25.00 -15.78
CA LYS A 760 -78.29 26.36 -16.31
C LYS A 760 -76.82 26.77 -16.11
N ASP A 761 -76.43 27.87 -16.76
CA ASP A 761 -75.12 28.53 -16.79
C ASP A 761 -74.69 29.23 -15.49
N ALA A 762 -73.38 29.50 -15.36
CA ALA A 762 -72.88 30.84 -15.01
C ALA A 762 -71.37 30.98 -15.32
N ALA A 763 -70.96 32.17 -15.77
CA ALA A 763 -69.57 32.50 -16.10
C ALA A 763 -69.09 33.78 -15.38
N VAL A 764 -67.77 34.03 -15.45
CA VAL A 764 -67.06 35.30 -15.15
C VAL A 764 -66.90 35.68 -13.67
N GLY A 765 -65.63 35.93 -13.26
CA GLY A 765 -65.30 36.49 -11.95
C GLY A 765 -63.80 36.72 -11.73
N LYS A 766 -63.20 37.72 -12.38
CA LYS A 766 -61.80 38.13 -12.13
C LYS A 766 -61.67 38.82 -10.75
N ARG A 767 -60.64 38.48 -9.94
CA ARG A 767 -59.77 39.47 -9.26
C ARG A 767 -58.56 38.84 -8.55
N LYS A 768 -57.51 39.66 -8.40
CA LYS A 768 -56.20 39.32 -7.81
C LYS A 768 -56.26 39.37 -6.28
N VAL A 769 -55.74 38.37 -5.58
CA VAL A 769 -55.06 38.54 -4.28
C VAL A 769 -53.85 37.60 -4.21
N LEU A 770 -52.66 38.16 -4.08
CA LEU A 770 -51.42 37.42 -3.84
C LEU A 770 -51.20 37.23 -2.33
N LYS A 771 -50.40 36.23 -1.94
CA LYS A 771 -49.83 36.04 -0.57
C LYS A 771 -50.79 35.64 0.57
N ARG A 772 -51.49 34.50 0.47
CA ARG A 772 -51.82 33.61 1.64
C ARG A 772 -52.22 32.16 1.28
N ARG A 773 -51.86 31.68 0.08
CA ARG A 773 -52.54 30.53 -0.57
C ARG A 773 -51.79 29.18 -0.55
N ARG A 774 -50.74 29.00 0.26
CA ARG A 774 -50.06 27.69 0.41
C ARG A 774 -50.63 26.82 1.53
N VAL A 775 -51.18 27.42 2.60
CA VAL A 775 -51.72 26.65 3.74
C VAL A 775 -53.10 26.07 3.43
N CYS A 776 -54.06 26.87 2.95
CA CYS A 776 -55.41 26.35 2.64
C CYS A 776 -55.43 25.31 1.52
N ALA A 777 -54.53 25.40 0.52
CA ALA A 777 -54.49 24.41 -0.58
C ALA A 777 -54.18 22.99 -0.06
N VAL A 778 -53.20 22.88 0.84
CA VAL A 778 -52.83 21.61 1.49
C VAL A 778 -53.98 21.10 2.37
N PHE A 779 -54.66 21.97 3.12
CA PHE A 779 -55.82 21.55 3.91
C PHE A 779 -57.01 21.11 3.04
N THR A 780 -57.32 21.79 1.92
CA THR A 780 -58.36 21.34 0.98
C THR A 780 -57.99 20.03 0.30
N GLN A 781 -56.71 19.82 -0.02
CA GLN A 781 -56.24 18.57 -0.63
C GLN A 781 -56.20 17.42 0.37
N ARG A 782 -55.87 17.69 1.64
CA ARG A 782 -55.95 16.73 2.76
C ARG A 782 -57.41 16.36 3.07
N LEU A 783 -58.32 17.34 3.11
CA LEU A 783 -59.77 17.10 3.25
C LEU A 783 -60.33 16.29 2.08
N ALA A 784 -59.95 16.62 0.84
CA ALA A 784 -60.35 15.83 -0.33
C ALA A 784 -59.81 14.39 -0.28
N CYS A 785 -58.54 14.18 0.10
CA CYS A 785 -57.98 12.84 0.29
C CYS A 785 -58.67 12.06 1.42
N LEU A 786 -58.99 12.72 2.54
CA LEU A 786 -59.71 12.10 3.66
C LEU A 786 -61.17 11.79 3.30
N GLN A 787 -61.87 12.68 2.59
CA GLN A 787 -63.20 12.40 2.05
C GLN A 787 -63.16 11.26 1.02
N GLN A 788 -62.12 11.17 0.19
CA GLN A 788 -61.96 10.07 -0.77
C GLN A 788 -61.60 8.75 -0.07
N GLN A 789 -60.78 8.75 0.98
CA GLN A 789 -60.54 7.58 1.83
C GLN A 789 -61.83 7.14 2.56
N VAL A 790 -62.60 8.07 3.13
CA VAL A 790 -63.89 7.77 3.77
C VAL A 790 -64.90 7.23 2.76
N ALA A 791 -64.96 7.78 1.53
CA ALA A 791 -65.81 7.26 0.47
C ALA A 791 -65.41 5.85 0.02
N VAL A 792 -64.11 5.56 -0.11
CA VAL A 792 -63.59 4.22 -0.42
C VAL A 792 -63.89 3.23 0.72
N LEU A 793 -63.71 3.63 1.98
CA LEU A 793 -64.06 2.79 3.14
C LEU A 793 -65.57 2.56 3.27
N GLN A 794 -66.40 3.55 2.96
CA GLN A 794 -67.85 3.39 2.89
C GLN A 794 -68.28 2.49 1.73
N ALA A 795 -67.62 2.57 0.57
CA ALA A 795 -67.86 1.66 -0.55
C ALA A 795 -67.44 0.21 -0.20
N ALA A 796 -66.26 0.02 0.37
CA ALA A 796 -65.77 -1.28 0.84
C ALA A 796 -66.69 -1.89 1.92
N SER A 797 -67.17 -1.06 2.87
CA SER A 797 -68.15 -1.47 3.88
C SER A 797 -69.48 -1.91 3.27
N ARG A 798 -69.99 -1.20 2.25
CA ARG A 798 -71.20 -1.60 1.51
C ARG A 798 -71.01 -2.90 0.72
N VAL A 799 -69.84 -3.12 0.12
CA VAL A 799 -69.51 -4.38 -0.56
C VAL A 799 -69.45 -5.53 0.44
N ALA A 800 -68.72 -5.38 1.54
CA ALA A 800 -68.65 -6.39 2.61
C ALA A 800 -70.02 -6.69 3.24
N HIS A 801 -70.89 -5.68 3.38
CA HIS A 801 -72.27 -5.87 3.86
C HIS A 801 -73.13 -6.63 2.84
N ASN A 802 -73.06 -6.27 1.56
CA ASN A 802 -73.76 -7.00 0.49
C ASN A 802 -73.29 -8.45 0.36
N ASP A 803 -71.99 -8.70 0.50
CA ASP A 803 -71.46 -10.06 0.46
C ASP A 803 -71.88 -10.86 1.71
N ARG A 804 -71.92 -10.23 2.90
CA ARG A 804 -72.50 -10.84 4.10
C ARG A 804 -73.99 -11.19 3.91
N LEU A 805 -74.77 -10.34 3.24
CA LEU A 805 -76.18 -10.64 2.92
C LEU A 805 -76.31 -11.80 1.92
N LYS A 806 -75.43 -11.90 0.90
CA LYS A 806 -75.38 -13.07 0.00
C LYS A 806 -75.01 -14.36 0.74
N TYR A 807 -74.03 -14.30 1.66
CA TYR A 807 -73.67 -15.44 2.50
C TYR A 807 -74.81 -15.86 3.44
N GLN A 808 -75.56 -14.91 4.00
CA GLN A 808 -76.77 -15.22 4.77
C GLN A 808 -77.88 -15.82 3.91
N HIS A 809 -78.07 -15.32 2.69
CA HIS A 809 -79.07 -15.86 1.76
C HIS A 809 -78.74 -17.30 1.35
N THR A 810 -77.51 -17.57 0.93
CA THR A 810 -77.05 -18.92 0.55
C THR A 810 -77.01 -19.88 1.74
N HIS A 811 -76.70 -19.40 2.95
CA HIS A 811 -76.82 -20.21 4.17
C HIS A 811 -78.28 -20.58 4.46
N ASN A 812 -79.22 -19.65 4.34
CA ASN A 812 -80.65 -19.92 4.51
C ASN A 812 -81.20 -20.84 3.42
N GLU A 813 -80.73 -20.74 2.18
CA GLU A 813 -81.06 -21.66 1.09
C GLU A 813 -80.54 -23.09 1.39
N LEU A 814 -79.29 -23.22 1.85
CA LEU A 814 -78.76 -24.52 2.29
C LEU A 814 -79.50 -25.07 3.52
N GLN A 815 -79.93 -24.20 4.44
CA GLN A 815 -80.70 -24.62 5.62
C GLN A 815 -82.12 -25.07 5.27
N THR A 816 -82.78 -24.43 4.29
CA THR A 816 -84.07 -24.89 3.77
C THR A 816 -83.94 -26.18 2.96
N LEU A 817 -82.90 -26.32 2.12
CA LEU A 817 -82.61 -27.56 1.38
C LEU A 817 -82.26 -28.75 2.28
N THR A 818 -81.54 -28.53 3.39
CA THR A 818 -81.27 -29.59 4.37
C THR A 818 -82.53 -30.00 5.13
N HIS A 819 -83.40 -29.05 5.47
CA HIS A 819 -84.70 -29.36 6.09
C HIS A 819 -85.66 -30.10 5.13
N THR A 820 -85.67 -29.76 3.82
CA THR A 820 -86.47 -30.52 2.84
C THR A 820 -85.91 -31.92 2.60
N LEU A 821 -84.59 -32.10 2.56
CA LEU A 821 -83.96 -33.42 2.51
C LEU A 821 -84.27 -34.26 3.75
N GLN A 822 -84.23 -33.68 4.96
CA GLN A 822 -84.66 -34.38 6.17
C GLN A 822 -86.15 -34.77 6.11
N LYS A 823 -87.03 -33.88 5.66
CA LYS A 823 -88.45 -34.20 5.46
C LYS A 823 -88.67 -35.35 4.47
N GLN A 824 -87.98 -35.32 3.33
CA GLN A 824 -88.01 -36.41 2.34
C GLN A 824 -87.44 -37.72 2.90
N SER A 825 -86.38 -37.66 3.72
CA SER A 825 -85.84 -38.84 4.40
C SER A 825 -86.85 -39.46 5.37
N CYS A 826 -87.60 -38.65 6.13
CA CYS A 826 -88.66 -39.15 7.00
C CYS A 826 -89.84 -39.72 6.20
N GLU A 827 -90.24 -39.07 5.10
CA GLU A 827 -91.28 -39.59 4.19
C GLU A 827 -90.89 -40.93 3.55
N LEU A 828 -89.61 -41.08 3.15
CA LEU A 828 -89.09 -42.35 2.65
C LEU A 828 -89.09 -43.46 3.71
N VAL A 829 -88.75 -43.17 4.96
CA VAL A 829 -88.82 -44.15 6.06
C VAL A 829 -90.27 -44.57 6.33
N MET A 830 -91.22 -43.63 6.31
CA MET A 830 -92.65 -43.93 6.45
C MET A 830 -93.18 -44.81 5.30
N LEU A 831 -92.76 -44.52 4.05
CA LEU A 831 -93.12 -45.32 2.88
C LEU A 831 -92.48 -46.71 2.90
N GLN A 832 -91.23 -46.83 3.38
CA GLN A 832 -90.54 -48.10 3.59
C GLN A 832 -91.30 -48.96 4.62
N GLN A 833 -91.79 -48.34 5.70
CA GLN A 833 -92.57 -49.02 6.72
C GLN A 833 -93.96 -49.44 6.20
N GLN A 834 -94.66 -48.58 5.45
CA GLN A 834 -95.91 -48.95 4.77
C GLN A 834 -95.73 -50.12 3.80
N LYS A 835 -94.63 -50.11 3.02
CA LYS A 835 -94.27 -51.23 2.15
C LYS A 835 -94.12 -52.53 2.94
N SER A 836 -93.40 -52.51 4.06
CA SER A 836 -93.21 -53.72 4.89
C SER A 836 -94.51 -54.26 5.49
N VAL A 837 -95.48 -53.39 5.80
CA VAL A 837 -96.82 -53.80 6.27
C VAL A 837 -97.62 -54.43 5.12
N LEU A 838 -97.62 -53.83 3.93
CA LEU A 838 -98.30 -54.39 2.76
C LEU A 838 -97.67 -55.72 2.28
N GLU A 839 -96.35 -55.88 2.43
CA GLU A 839 -95.65 -57.14 2.18
C GLU A 839 -96.06 -58.22 3.20
N ALA A 840 -96.21 -57.85 4.48
CA ALA A 840 -96.71 -58.75 5.52
C ALA A 840 -98.20 -59.14 5.31
N GLU A 841 -99.05 -58.19 4.90
CA GLU A 841 -100.46 -58.44 4.55
C GLU A 841 -100.58 -59.34 3.30
N LEU A 842 -99.75 -59.13 2.28
CA LEU A 842 -99.69 -60.01 1.10
C LEU A 842 -99.22 -61.43 1.46
N GLU A 843 -98.25 -61.57 2.36
CA GLU A 843 -97.87 -62.88 2.88
C GLU A 843 -98.98 -63.52 3.73
N GLN A 844 -99.71 -62.73 4.52
CA GLN A 844 -100.84 -63.23 5.31
C GLN A 844 -101.98 -63.73 4.41
N CYS A 845 -102.33 -62.96 3.36
CA CYS A 845 -103.28 -63.37 2.32
C CYS A 845 -102.83 -64.62 1.54
N ARG A 846 -101.52 -64.78 1.30
CA ARG A 846 -100.95 -66.02 0.71
C ARG A 846 -101.01 -67.23 1.65
N LYS A 847 -101.06 -67.01 2.97
CA LYS A 847 -101.12 -68.07 4.00
C LYS A 847 -102.55 -68.46 4.37
N SER A 848 -103.57 -67.72 3.91
CA SER A 848 -104.99 -67.94 4.24
C SER A 848 -105.87 -68.30 3.04
N CYS A 849 -105.59 -69.42 2.35
CA CYS A 849 -106.56 -70.08 1.47
C CYS A 849 -106.19 -71.57 1.27
N PRO A 850 -107.01 -72.55 1.72
CA PRO A 850 -106.74 -73.97 1.53
C PRO A 850 -106.95 -74.47 0.09
N PRO A 851 -106.34 -75.59 -0.31
CA PRO A 851 -106.47 -76.18 -1.64
C PRO A 851 -107.50 -77.33 -1.69
N GLU A 852 -108.18 -77.53 -2.82
CA GLU A 852 -108.63 -78.86 -3.22
C GLU A 852 -108.92 -78.96 -4.74
N ALA A 853 -108.85 -80.19 -5.27
CA ALA A 853 -108.94 -80.49 -6.70
C ALA A 853 -110.27 -81.24 -7.04
N PRO A 854 -110.36 -82.26 -7.94
CA PRO A 854 -110.97 -82.01 -9.25
C PRO A 854 -112.16 -82.93 -9.66
N GLN A 855 -112.97 -82.44 -10.62
CA GLN A 855 -113.88 -83.22 -11.53
C GLN A 855 -115.13 -83.91 -10.90
N PRO A 856 -116.09 -84.52 -11.65
CA PRO A 856 -116.53 -84.40 -13.07
C PRO A 856 -118.09 -84.37 -13.29
N VAL A 857 -118.56 -84.60 -14.55
CA VAL A 857 -119.90 -85.10 -15.01
C VAL A 857 -121.05 -84.07 -15.16
N ARG A 858 -121.41 -83.63 -16.40
CA ARG A 858 -122.54 -84.08 -17.31
C ARG A 858 -123.96 -84.06 -16.68
N ASP A 859 -125.04 -83.60 -17.33
CA ASP A 859 -125.67 -84.12 -18.58
C ASP A 859 -126.65 -83.10 -19.27
N PRO A 860 -127.34 -83.40 -20.40
CA PRO A 860 -127.78 -82.40 -21.42
C PRO A 860 -129.30 -82.31 -21.67
N GLU A 861 -129.74 -81.40 -22.58
CA GLU A 861 -130.82 -81.68 -23.59
C GLU A 861 -131.03 -80.58 -24.67
N LYS A 862 -131.63 -80.95 -25.82
CA LYS A 862 -132.21 -80.13 -26.93
C LYS A 862 -131.32 -79.63 -28.10
N ASP A 863 -130.85 -80.60 -28.88
CA ASP A 863 -131.17 -80.84 -30.30
C ASP A 863 -130.87 -79.82 -31.44
N LEU A 864 -129.94 -80.28 -32.29
CA LEU A 864 -130.00 -80.33 -33.77
C LEU A 864 -129.96 -79.05 -34.64
N LEU A 865 -130.12 -77.84 -34.09
CA LEU A 865 -129.77 -76.61 -34.83
C LEU A 865 -128.29 -76.18 -34.64
N ASN A 866 -127.59 -76.80 -33.69
CA ASN A 866 -126.30 -76.31 -33.19
C ASN A 866 -125.05 -76.73 -33.98
N ILE A 867 -125.11 -77.71 -34.88
CA ILE A 867 -123.88 -78.25 -35.51
C ILE A 867 -123.28 -77.25 -36.50
N LYS A 868 -124.10 -76.59 -37.32
CA LYS A 868 -123.61 -75.60 -38.30
C LYS A 868 -123.11 -74.31 -37.65
N THR A 869 -123.76 -73.86 -36.57
CA THR A 869 -123.28 -72.72 -35.77
C THR A 869 -121.95 -73.05 -35.11
N LEU A 870 -121.85 -74.17 -34.39
CA LEU A 870 -120.59 -74.66 -33.82
C LEU A 870 -119.47 -74.83 -34.86
N GLU A 871 -119.75 -75.36 -36.05
CA GLU A 871 -118.76 -75.43 -37.12
C GLU A 871 -118.29 -74.04 -37.60
N THR A 872 -119.21 -73.07 -37.74
CA THR A 872 -118.82 -71.70 -38.10
C THR A 872 -118.05 -71.00 -36.99
N GLU A 873 -118.40 -71.23 -35.73
CA GLU A 873 -117.69 -70.74 -34.55
C GLU A 873 -116.30 -71.36 -34.43
N ILE A 874 -116.17 -72.69 -34.60
CA ILE A 874 -114.88 -73.39 -34.67
C ILE A 874 -114.03 -72.83 -35.81
N ARG A 875 -114.60 -72.55 -36.99
CA ARG A 875 -113.86 -71.92 -38.11
C ARG A 875 -113.46 -70.47 -37.80
N GLN A 876 -114.32 -69.68 -37.15
CA GLN A 876 -113.98 -68.31 -36.72
C GLN A 876 -112.91 -68.31 -35.62
N LEU A 877 -113.02 -69.18 -34.61
CA LEU A 877 -112.03 -69.37 -33.55
C LEU A 877 -110.70 -69.87 -34.12
N ASN A 878 -110.70 -70.80 -35.07
CA ASN A 878 -109.49 -71.26 -35.77
C ASN A 878 -108.84 -70.12 -36.57
N ASN A 879 -109.62 -69.27 -37.25
CA ASN A 879 -109.10 -68.11 -37.95
C ASN A 879 -108.53 -67.04 -36.98
N ARG A 880 -109.20 -66.79 -35.84
CA ARG A 880 -108.69 -65.89 -34.77
C ARG A 880 -107.44 -66.45 -34.11
N LEU A 881 -107.36 -67.76 -33.91
CA LEU A 881 -106.17 -68.45 -33.40
C LEU A 881 -105.00 -68.34 -34.39
N LYS A 882 -105.25 -68.51 -35.69
CA LYS A 882 -104.24 -68.34 -36.74
C LYS A 882 -103.75 -66.89 -36.86
N SER A 883 -104.64 -65.89 -36.80
CA SER A 883 -104.22 -64.48 -36.84
C SER A 883 -103.48 -64.07 -35.57
N SER A 884 -103.93 -64.53 -34.39
CA SER A 884 -103.23 -64.33 -33.12
C SER A 884 -101.86 -65.03 -33.11
N SER A 885 -101.76 -66.26 -33.61
CA SER A 885 -100.49 -66.99 -33.76
C SER A 885 -99.54 -66.29 -34.74
N ALA A 886 -100.03 -65.80 -35.88
CA ALA A 886 -99.23 -65.02 -36.82
C ALA A 886 -98.71 -63.71 -36.18
N GLU A 887 -99.51 -63.07 -35.33
CA GLU A 887 -99.11 -61.86 -34.62
C GLU A 887 -98.11 -62.14 -33.49
N VAL A 888 -98.30 -63.20 -32.70
CA VAL A 888 -97.31 -63.70 -31.73
C VAL A 888 -95.99 -64.04 -32.43
N ASN A 889 -96.04 -64.62 -33.63
CA ASN A 889 -94.83 -64.89 -34.42
C ASN A 889 -94.14 -63.59 -34.91
N ARG A 890 -94.89 -62.56 -35.34
CA ARG A 890 -94.31 -61.23 -35.66
C ARG A 890 -93.67 -60.57 -34.43
N GLN A 891 -94.36 -60.61 -33.30
CA GLN A 891 -93.83 -60.07 -32.04
C GLN A 891 -92.59 -60.86 -31.60
N SER A 892 -92.57 -62.18 -31.78
CA SER A 892 -91.40 -63.03 -31.54
C SER A 892 -90.21 -62.66 -32.44
N THR A 893 -90.42 -62.40 -33.73
CA THR A 893 -89.33 -61.96 -34.63
C THR A 893 -88.85 -60.55 -34.29
N LEU A 894 -89.75 -59.62 -33.93
CA LEU A 894 -89.37 -58.28 -33.46
C LEU A 894 -88.58 -58.34 -32.15
N ILE A 895 -89.01 -59.14 -31.17
CA ILE A 895 -88.28 -59.36 -29.91
C ILE A 895 -86.91 -59.98 -30.16
N LYS A 896 -86.77 -60.91 -31.13
CA LYS A 896 -85.46 -61.43 -31.53
C LYS A 896 -84.56 -60.35 -32.13
N GLY A 897 -85.09 -59.51 -33.03
CA GLY A 897 -84.37 -58.36 -33.61
C GLY A 897 -83.91 -57.35 -32.56
N LEU A 898 -84.79 -57.00 -31.62
CA LEU A 898 -84.45 -56.11 -30.50
C LEU A 898 -83.41 -56.72 -29.55
N ARG A 899 -83.41 -58.05 -29.35
CA ARG A 899 -82.37 -58.75 -28.58
C ARG A 899 -81.02 -58.73 -29.28
N THR A 900 -80.97 -58.93 -30.61
CA THR A 900 -79.71 -58.79 -31.37
C THR A 900 -79.21 -57.35 -31.38
N GLU A 901 -80.10 -56.37 -31.55
CA GLU A 901 -79.75 -54.95 -31.47
C GLU A 901 -79.26 -54.49 -30.09
N LEU A 902 -79.76 -55.11 -29.01
CA LEU A 902 -79.29 -54.87 -27.65
C LEU A 902 -77.91 -55.52 -27.44
N HIS A 903 -77.70 -56.75 -27.93
CA HIS A 903 -76.40 -57.42 -27.88
C HIS A 903 -75.31 -56.64 -28.64
N ASP A 904 -75.61 -56.13 -29.84
CA ASP A 904 -74.69 -55.30 -30.62
C ASP A 904 -74.35 -53.99 -29.89
N ARG A 905 -75.32 -53.41 -29.16
CA ARG A 905 -75.08 -52.22 -28.33
C ARG A 905 -74.23 -52.54 -27.11
N ASP A 906 -74.47 -53.67 -26.44
CA ASP A 906 -73.66 -54.13 -25.30
C ASP A 906 -72.20 -54.42 -25.72
N GLN A 907 -71.98 -55.01 -26.90
CA GLN A 907 -70.64 -55.21 -27.44
C GLN A 907 -69.94 -53.87 -27.72
N ARG A 908 -70.62 -52.92 -28.37
CA ARG A 908 -70.08 -51.57 -28.61
C ARG A 908 -69.80 -50.81 -27.32
N LEU A 909 -70.62 -50.98 -26.28
CA LEU A 909 -70.38 -50.40 -24.96
C LEU A 909 -69.11 -50.98 -24.33
N LYS A 910 -68.87 -52.29 -24.41
CA LYS A 910 -67.62 -52.92 -23.95
C LYS A 910 -66.40 -52.38 -24.70
N GLU A 911 -66.46 -52.32 -26.04
CA GLU A 911 -65.36 -51.76 -26.85
C GLU A 911 -65.05 -50.29 -26.52
N LEU A 912 -66.07 -49.50 -26.17
CA LEU A 912 -65.90 -48.11 -25.72
C LEU A 912 -65.34 -48.05 -24.29
N GLN A 913 -65.79 -48.93 -23.40
CA GLN A 913 -65.26 -49.07 -22.03
C GLN A 913 -63.76 -49.39 -22.06
N ASP A 914 -63.33 -50.35 -22.89
CA ASP A 914 -61.91 -50.73 -23.03
C ASP A 914 -61.06 -49.56 -23.57
N LYS A 915 -61.59 -48.80 -24.53
CA LYS A 915 -60.94 -47.57 -25.06
C LYS A 915 -60.83 -46.50 -23.98
N VAL A 916 -61.86 -46.29 -23.16
CA VAL A 916 -61.83 -45.38 -22.01
C VAL A 916 -60.77 -45.84 -21.01
N CYS A 917 -60.78 -47.12 -20.60
CA CYS A 917 -59.80 -47.66 -19.65
C CYS A 917 -58.35 -47.66 -20.18
N HIS A 918 -58.13 -47.65 -21.50
CA HIS A 918 -56.81 -47.40 -22.08
C HIS A 918 -56.42 -45.92 -21.99
N CYS A 919 -57.32 -45.00 -22.39
CA CYS A 919 -57.12 -43.55 -22.28
C CYS A 919 -56.89 -43.11 -20.82
N GLU A 920 -57.58 -43.72 -19.85
CA GLU A 920 -57.39 -43.46 -18.41
C GLU A 920 -55.96 -43.82 -17.96
N ARG A 921 -55.45 -45.00 -18.33
CA ARG A 921 -54.06 -45.40 -18.06
C ARG A 921 -53.06 -44.43 -18.68
N ASP A 922 -53.30 -44.04 -19.94
CA ASP A 922 -52.48 -43.05 -20.65
C ASP A 922 -52.48 -41.67 -19.97
N VAL A 923 -53.64 -41.21 -19.49
CA VAL A 923 -53.77 -39.95 -18.75
C VAL A 923 -53.09 -40.05 -17.38
N VAL A 924 -53.16 -41.18 -16.69
CA VAL A 924 -52.44 -41.41 -15.43
C VAL A 924 -50.93 -41.40 -15.64
N MET A 925 -50.40 -42.09 -16.65
CA MET A 925 -48.97 -42.06 -17.00
C MET A 925 -48.50 -40.65 -17.37
N LYS A 926 -49.30 -39.90 -18.16
CA LYS A 926 -48.99 -38.50 -18.52
C LYS A 926 -49.05 -37.57 -17.29
N ARG A 927 -49.96 -37.80 -16.35
CA ARG A 927 -50.01 -37.06 -15.07
C ARG A 927 -48.77 -37.32 -14.22
N GLN A 928 -48.34 -38.59 -14.09
CA GLN A 928 -47.12 -38.94 -13.37
C GLN A 928 -45.90 -38.25 -13.99
N LEU A 929 -45.72 -38.35 -15.32
CA LEU A 929 -44.63 -37.68 -16.03
C LEU A 929 -44.65 -36.15 -15.82
N VAL A 930 -45.82 -35.52 -15.81
CA VAL A 930 -45.93 -34.08 -15.52
C VAL A 930 -45.52 -33.75 -14.08
N GLU A 931 -45.83 -34.61 -13.11
CA GLU A 931 -45.43 -34.42 -11.71
C GLU A 931 -43.94 -34.71 -11.47
N ASP A 932 -43.36 -35.69 -12.16
CA ASP A 932 -41.92 -35.94 -12.21
C ASP A 932 -41.16 -34.75 -12.83
N LEU A 933 -41.72 -34.14 -13.88
CA LEU A 933 -41.15 -32.92 -14.47
C LEU A 933 -41.31 -31.69 -13.56
N ARG A 934 -42.41 -31.57 -12.81
CA ARG A 934 -42.62 -30.51 -11.81
C ARG A 934 -41.65 -30.63 -10.64
N SER A 935 -41.48 -31.83 -10.08
CA SER A 935 -40.54 -32.06 -8.98
C SER A 935 -39.10 -31.80 -9.42
N ARG A 936 -38.68 -32.27 -10.61
CA ARG A 936 -37.37 -31.92 -11.20
C ARG A 936 -37.20 -30.42 -11.41
N LEU A 937 -38.22 -29.72 -11.93
CA LEU A 937 -38.20 -28.26 -12.06
C LEU A 937 -38.08 -27.56 -10.70
N LYS A 938 -38.75 -28.06 -9.67
CA LYS A 938 -38.69 -27.51 -8.30
C LYS A 938 -37.29 -27.65 -7.71
N VAL A 939 -36.67 -28.83 -7.84
CA VAL A 939 -35.28 -29.07 -7.43
C VAL A 939 -34.32 -28.14 -8.17
N LEU A 940 -34.48 -27.96 -9.48
CA LEU A 940 -33.67 -27.02 -10.25
C LEU A 940 -33.86 -25.57 -9.77
N GLN A 941 -35.10 -25.11 -9.53
CA GLN A 941 -35.37 -23.78 -8.99
C GLN A 941 -34.78 -23.56 -7.59
N ASP A 942 -34.84 -24.55 -6.71
CA ASP A 942 -34.27 -24.43 -5.36
C ASP A 942 -32.73 -24.50 -5.39
N SER A 943 -32.14 -25.28 -6.30
CA SER A 943 -30.70 -25.22 -6.57
C SER A 943 -30.28 -23.85 -7.12
N GLU A 944 -31.05 -23.26 -8.06
CA GLU A 944 -30.78 -21.92 -8.59
C GLU A 944 -30.87 -20.84 -7.51
N ARG A 945 -31.86 -20.95 -6.61
CA ARG A 945 -31.96 -20.08 -5.42
C ARG A 945 -30.76 -20.23 -4.50
N SER A 946 -30.30 -21.45 -4.23
CA SER A 946 -29.10 -21.71 -3.43
C SER A 946 -27.85 -21.12 -4.10
N HIS A 947 -27.69 -21.29 -5.41
CA HIS A 947 -26.59 -20.69 -6.18
C HIS A 947 -26.64 -19.15 -6.14
N ARG A 948 -27.81 -18.52 -6.28
CA ARG A 948 -27.98 -17.07 -6.14
C ARG A 948 -27.59 -16.59 -4.74
N LEU A 949 -28.06 -17.26 -3.69
CA LEU A 949 -27.69 -16.93 -2.30
C LEU A 949 -26.19 -17.06 -2.05
N HIS A 950 -25.53 -18.09 -2.61
CA HIS A 950 -24.09 -18.26 -2.51
C HIS A 950 -23.32 -17.17 -3.30
N ILE A 951 -23.81 -16.75 -4.47
CA ILE A 951 -23.26 -15.60 -5.20
C ILE A 951 -23.40 -14.32 -4.36
N ASP A 952 -24.57 -14.06 -3.77
CA ASP A 952 -24.76 -12.90 -2.89
C ASP A 952 -23.83 -12.95 -1.66
N GLU A 953 -23.57 -14.14 -1.11
CA GLU A 953 -22.62 -14.33 0.00
C GLU A 953 -21.18 -14.04 -0.42
N LEU A 954 -20.76 -14.53 -1.59
CA LEU A 954 -19.47 -14.21 -2.19
C LEU A 954 -19.34 -12.71 -2.48
N ASP A 955 -20.38 -12.05 -2.98
CA ASP A 955 -20.39 -10.60 -3.20
C ASP A 955 -20.27 -9.80 -1.90
N ARG A 956 -20.89 -10.26 -0.79
CA ARG A 956 -20.67 -9.66 0.55
C ARG A 956 -19.23 -9.86 1.03
N LYS A 957 -18.64 -11.04 0.81
CA LYS A 957 -17.23 -11.34 1.12
C LYS A 957 -16.25 -10.51 0.28
N VAL A 958 -16.55 -10.28 -1.00
CA VAL A 958 -15.77 -9.40 -1.88
C VAL A 958 -15.88 -7.94 -1.43
N LYS A 959 -17.08 -7.45 -1.09
CA LYS A 959 -17.27 -6.07 -0.60
C LYS A 959 -16.49 -5.80 0.68
N SER A 960 -16.62 -6.66 1.69
CA SER A 960 -15.86 -6.55 2.95
C SER A 960 -14.35 -6.65 2.72
N GLN A 961 -13.86 -7.56 1.86
CA GLN A 961 -12.44 -7.61 1.50
C GLN A 961 -11.95 -6.35 0.74
N CYS A 962 -12.79 -5.74 -0.10
CA CYS A 962 -12.49 -4.47 -0.76
C CYS A 962 -12.43 -3.29 0.23
N GLU A 963 -13.33 -3.25 1.20
CA GLU A 963 -13.33 -2.27 2.30
C GLU A 963 -12.08 -2.44 3.18
N GLU A 964 -11.75 -3.67 3.57
CA GLU A 964 -10.50 -3.97 4.27
C GLU A 964 -9.26 -3.57 3.45
N ALA A 965 -9.24 -3.82 2.13
CA ALA A 965 -8.15 -3.43 1.27
C ALA A 965 -8.02 -1.89 1.16
N SER A 966 -9.14 -1.17 1.13
CA SER A 966 -9.18 0.29 1.20
C SER A 966 -8.63 0.80 2.54
N ASN A 967 -9.02 0.19 3.66
CA ASN A 967 -8.53 0.52 5.00
C ASN A 967 -7.03 0.21 5.17
N ARG A 968 -6.55 -0.91 4.63
CA ARG A 968 -5.10 -1.22 4.57
C ARG A 968 -4.36 -0.19 3.71
N LYS A 969 -4.93 0.24 2.58
CA LYS A 969 -4.34 1.27 1.72
C LYS A 969 -4.26 2.62 2.44
N SER A 970 -5.32 3.09 3.08
CA SER A 970 -5.32 4.37 3.83
C SER A 970 -4.36 4.34 5.02
N PHE A 971 -4.24 3.21 5.72
CA PHE A 971 -3.23 2.98 6.75
C PHE A 971 -1.80 3.02 6.20
N ILE A 972 -1.52 2.34 5.08
CA ILE A 972 -0.22 2.40 4.40
C ILE A 972 0.11 3.82 3.94
N GLU A 973 -0.86 4.57 3.42
CA GLU A 973 -0.67 5.98 3.07
C GLU A 973 -0.39 6.86 4.31
N SER A 974 -1.06 6.61 5.43
CA SER A 974 -0.79 7.29 6.71
C SER A 974 0.64 7.01 7.19
N LEU A 975 1.08 5.75 7.15
CA LEU A 975 2.47 5.38 7.44
C LEU A 975 3.46 6.02 6.48
N LYS A 976 3.15 6.10 5.17
CA LYS A 976 3.98 6.82 4.18
C LYS A 976 4.08 8.31 4.48
N ARG A 977 2.98 8.98 4.85
CA ARG A 977 2.98 10.40 5.26
C ARG A 977 3.85 10.61 6.51
N ARG A 978 3.68 9.76 7.53
CA ARG A 978 4.51 9.78 8.75
C ARG A 978 5.99 9.53 8.45
N LEU A 979 6.30 8.58 7.56
CA LEU A 979 7.67 8.32 7.12
C LEU A 979 8.25 9.52 6.37
N SER A 980 7.50 10.16 5.47
CA SER A 980 7.97 11.36 4.76
C SER A 980 8.26 12.53 5.68
N VAL A 981 7.43 12.74 6.73
CA VAL A 981 7.70 13.73 7.77
C VAL A 981 8.96 13.36 8.55
N ALA A 982 9.07 12.12 9.02
CA ALA A 982 10.27 11.67 9.75
C ALA A 982 11.56 11.74 8.91
N THR A 983 11.50 11.52 7.58
CA THR A 983 12.65 11.72 6.69
C THR A 983 12.98 13.20 6.47
N HIS A 984 11.97 14.08 6.44
CA HIS A 984 12.19 15.52 6.33
C HIS A 984 12.77 16.10 7.63
N ASP A 985 12.22 15.73 8.78
CA ASP A 985 12.74 16.07 10.11
C ASP A 985 14.18 15.56 10.27
N LYS A 986 14.45 14.31 9.86
CA LYS A 986 15.82 13.76 9.82
C LYS A 986 16.73 14.61 8.94
N GLN A 987 16.33 14.94 7.71
CA GLN A 987 17.13 15.77 6.80
C GLN A 987 17.36 17.18 7.38
N GLN A 988 16.39 17.77 8.07
CA GLN A 988 16.52 19.04 8.77
C GLN A 988 17.52 18.94 9.94
N CYS A 989 17.48 17.85 10.71
CA CYS A 989 18.45 17.55 11.76
C CYS A 989 19.85 17.26 11.20
N GLU A 990 19.98 16.61 10.05
CA GLU A 990 21.27 16.38 9.38
C GLU A 990 21.85 17.70 8.85
N ASN A 991 21.03 18.55 8.22
CA ASN A 991 21.43 19.88 7.76
C ASN A 991 21.88 20.79 8.90
N THR A 992 21.15 20.82 10.02
CA THR A 992 21.53 21.62 11.20
C THR A 992 22.76 21.04 11.93
N ASN A 993 22.96 19.72 11.93
CA ASN A 993 24.22 19.13 12.40
C ASN A 993 25.40 19.49 11.49
N ASN A 994 25.21 19.52 10.16
CA ASN A 994 26.27 19.91 9.22
C ASN A 994 26.68 21.37 9.45
N THR A 995 25.73 22.30 9.52
CA THR A 995 26.06 23.73 9.78
C THR A 995 26.70 23.94 11.15
N LEU A 996 26.32 23.18 12.18
CA LEU A 996 26.99 23.20 13.48
C LEU A 996 28.42 22.62 13.42
N ARG A 997 28.68 21.58 12.62
CA ARG A 997 30.05 21.07 12.38
C ARG A 997 30.90 22.09 11.64
N ASP A 998 30.37 22.77 10.63
CA ASP A 998 31.09 23.82 9.90
C ASP A 998 31.40 25.02 10.82
N GLN A 999 30.45 25.41 11.68
CA GLN A 999 30.68 26.41 12.72
C GLN A 999 31.73 25.96 13.75
N LEU A 1000 31.71 24.71 14.19
CA LEU A 1000 32.73 24.16 15.08
C LEU A 1000 34.10 24.19 14.40
N HIS A 1001 34.21 23.71 13.17
CA HIS A 1001 35.48 23.66 12.43
C HIS A 1001 36.06 25.06 12.18
N THR A 1002 35.23 26.04 11.82
CA THR A 1002 35.70 27.44 11.70
C THR A 1002 36.08 28.08 13.05
N LYS A 1003 35.55 27.59 14.18
CA LYS A 1003 35.99 27.98 15.53
C LYS A 1003 37.29 27.30 15.92
N GLU A 1004 37.49 26.03 15.58
CA GLU A 1004 38.76 25.30 15.75
C GLU A 1004 39.89 25.95 14.93
N GLN A 1005 39.66 26.29 13.66
CA GLN A 1005 40.60 27.06 12.83
C GLN A 1005 40.96 28.41 13.48
N LYS A 1006 39.99 29.11 14.06
CA LYS A 1006 40.25 30.37 14.79
C LYS A 1006 41.03 30.14 16.09
N LEU A 1007 40.76 29.06 16.83
CA LEU A 1007 41.48 28.71 18.05
C LEU A 1007 42.94 28.31 17.76
N THR A 1008 43.18 27.50 16.73
CA THR A 1008 44.55 27.13 16.31
C THR A 1008 45.35 28.34 15.84
N LEU A 1009 44.74 29.27 15.07
CA LEU A 1009 45.37 30.53 14.70
C LEU A 1009 45.66 31.42 15.93
N LEU A 1010 44.74 31.49 16.90
CA LEU A 1010 44.98 32.22 18.15
C LEU A 1010 46.08 31.57 19.00
N GLN A 1011 46.15 30.24 19.07
CA GLN A 1011 47.23 29.52 19.75
C GLN A 1011 48.59 29.78 19.08
N ALA A 1012 48.66 29.77 17.74
CA ALA A 1012 49.89 30.10 17.02
C ALA A 1012 50.37 31.52 17.36
N ARG A 1013 49.47 32.51 17.35
CA ARG A 1013 49.79 33.90 17.74
C ARG A 1013 50.15 34.03 19.22
N LEU A 1014 49.56 33.22 20.10
CA LEU A 1014 49.90 33.19 21.53
C LEU A 1014 51.33 32.66 21.72
N VAL A 1015 51.71 31.59 21.01
CA VAL A 1015 53.08 31.06 20.98
C VAL A 1015 54.08 32.07 20.38
N GLU A 1016 53.71 32.84 19.36
CA GLU A 1016 54.53 33.94 18.84
C GLU A 1016 54.70 35.09 19.86
N CYS A 1017 53.64 35.45 20.58
CA CYS A 1017 53.71 36.41 21.68
C CYS A 1017 54.56 35.89 22.86
N GLU A 1018 54.51 34.60 23.17
CA GLU A 1018 55.36 33.98 24.19
C GLU A 1018 56.83 33.95 23.77
N ARG A 1019 57.13 33.62 22.50
CA ARG A 1019 58.51 33.67 21.96
C ARG A 1019 59.08 35.08 22.01
N SER A 1020 58.36 36.07 21.48
CA SER A 1020 58.80 37.48 21.53
C SER A 1020 58.89 38.02 22.96
N LYS A 1021 58.04 37.58 23.89
CA LYS A 1021 58.20 37.86 25.33
C LYS A 1021 59.50 37.26 25.88
N VAL A 1022 59.81 36.00 25.56
CA VAL A 1022 61.04 35.32 26.01
C VAL A 1022 62.29 35.99 25.42
N GLU A 1023 62.26 36.41 24.16
CA GLU A 1023 63.33 37.19 23.51
C GLU A 1023 63.52 38.56 24.18
N LEU A 1024 62.44 39.26 24.53
CA LEU A 1024 62.49 40.50 25.30
C LEU A 1024 63.03 40.28 26.72
N GLU A 1025 62.64 39.19 27.39
CA GLU A 1025 63.22 38.83 28.69
C GLU A 1025 64.71 38.49 28.59
N GLN A 1026 65.15 37.79 27.53
CA GLN A 1026 66.55 37.46 27.30
C GLN A 1026 67.40 38.70 26.99
N THR A 1027 66.90 39.58 26.13
CA THR A 1027 67.59 40.85 25.82
C THR A 1027 67.65 41.78 27.03
N ALA A 1028 66.59 41.86 27.84
CA ALA A 1028 66.60 42.58 29.11
C ALA A 1028 67.60 41.97 30.12
N LYS A 1029 67.64 40.63 30.26
CA LYS A 1029 68.63 39.92 31.08
C LYS A 1029 70.06 40.22 30.62
N ALA A 1030 70.33 40.19 29.31
CA ALA A 1030 71.63 40.51 28.74
C ALA A 1030 72.03 41.98 28.98
N GLN A 1031 71.11 42.93 28.84
CA GLN A 1031 71.36 44.34 29.15
C GLN A 1031 71.65 44.56 30.65
N MET A 1032 70.89 43.94 31.55
CA MET A 1032 71.16 43.99 32.99
C MET A 1032 72.51 43.35 33.35
N GLN A 1033 72.87 42.22 32.72
CA GLN A 1033 74.17 41.59 32.90
C GLN A 1033 75.31 42.49 32.40
N LEU A 1034 75.16 43.13 31.23
CA LEU A 1034 76.16 44.08 30.71
C LEU A 1034 76.35 45.28 31.66
N LEU A 1035 75.26 45.87 32.14
CA LEU A 1035 75.30 46.98 33.12
C LEU A 1035 75.89 46.52 34.46
N THR A 1036 75.63 45.29 34.89
CA THR A 1036 76.22 44.70 36.09
C THR A 1036 77.72 44.51 35.90
N ASN A 1037 78.16 43.98 34.76
CA ASN A 1037 79.58 43.82 34.45
C ASN A 1037 80.30 45.18 34.43
N GLN A 1038 79.74 46.17 33.74
CA GLN A 1038 80.26 47.55 33.73
C GLN A 1038 80.31 48.17 35.13
N SER A 1039 79.31 47.94 35.99
CA SER A 1039 79.34 48.41 37.38
C SER A 1039 80.40 47.68 38.20
N THR A 1040 80.61 46.38 38.01
CA THR A 1040 81.68 45.62 38.67
C THR A 1040 83.08 46.03 38.20
N GLU A 1041 83.28 46.31 36.91
CA GLU A 1041 84.55 46.82 36.37
C GLU A 1041 84.86 48.24 36.87
N THR A 1042 83.85 49.12 36.93
CA THR A 1042 84.04 50.45 37.51
C THR A 1042 84.31 50.40 39.01
N ILE A 1043 83.63 49.51 39.76
CA ILE A 1043 83.94 49.25 41.17
C ILE A 1043 85.37 48.70 41.32
N HIS A 1044 85.80 47.71 40.52
CA HIS A 1044 87.14 47.13 40.60
C HIS A 1044 88.23 48.14 40.23
N THR A 1045 88.00 49.01 39.23
CA THR A 1045 88.96 50.07 38.89
C THR A 1045 89.02 51.17 39.95
N LEU A 1046 87.90 51.49 40.62
CA LEU A 1046 87.88 52.38 41.79
C LEU A 1046 88.59 51.73 43.00
N GLN A 1047 88.37 50.44 43.26
CA GLN A 1047 89.07 49.68 44.30
C GLN A 1047 90.58 49.62 44.03
N ASN A 1048 91.02 49.38 42.80
CA ASN A 1048 92.43 49.42 42.42
C ASN A 1048 93.05 50.82 42.60
N LYS A 1049 92.30 51.88 42.27
CA LYS A 1049 92.76 53.26 42.52
C LYS A 1049 92.84 53.55 44.02
N LEU A 1050 91.89 53.07 44.82
CA LEU A 1050 91.86 53.24 46.27
C LEU A 1050 93.00 52.46 46.96
N THR A 1051 93.28 51.22 46.54
CA THR A 1051 94.43 50.46 47.06
C THR A 1051 95.75 51.12 46.64
N LEU A 1052 95.87 51.61 45.41
CA LEU A 1052 97.04 52.38 44.97
C LEU A 1052 97.23 53.64 45.82
N THR A 1053 96.22 54.50 45.98
CA THR A 1053 96.35 55.71 46.82
C THR A 1053 96.60 55.35 48.29
N HIS A 1054 96.06 54.25 48.80
CA HIS A 1054 96.35 53.76 50.15
C HIS A 1054 97.83 53.34 50.30
N THR A 1055 98.38 52.58 49.34
CA THR A 1055 99.82 52.23 49.35
C THR A 1055 100.72 53.46 49.23
N GLN A 1056 100.34 54.47 48.43
CA GLN A 1056 101.04 55.75 48.35
C GLN A 1056 101.02 56.50 49.70
N HIS A 1057 99.88 56.55 50.39
CA HIS A 1057 99.79 57.15 51.73
C HIS A 1057 100.61 56.39 52.78
N GLN A 1058 100.62 55.04 52.73
CA GLN A 1058 101.48 54.23 53.59
C GLN A 1058 102.97 54.47 53.33
N HIS A 1059 103.37 54.58 52.05
CA HIS A 1059 104.76 54.87 51.69
C HIS A 1059 105.19 56.26 52.19
N LEU A 1060 104.38 57.30 51.96
CA LEU A 1060 104.64 58.65 52.49
C LEU A 1060 104.76 58.66 54.02
N ARG A 1061 103.83 57.97 54.72
CA ARG A 1061 103.87 57.80 56.18
C ARG A 1061 105.20 57.16 56.64
N SER A 1062 105.68 56.12 55.95
CA SER A 1062 106.96 55.48 56.24
C SER A 1062 108.16 56.39 56.00
N VAL A 1063 108.18 57.16 54.91
CA VAL A 1063 109.29 58.07 54.59
C VAL A 1063 109.39 59.19 55.62
N MET A 1064 108.26 59.78 56.03
CA MET A 1064 108.25 60.83 57.05
C MET A 1064 108.68 60.32 58.43
N GLN A 1065 108.35 59.06 58.77
CA GLN A 1065 108.80 58.44 60.01
C GLN A 1065 110.34 58.23 60.04
N VAL A 1066 110.93 57.76 58.94
CA VAL A 1066 112.40 57.61 58.82
C VAL A 1066 113.10 58.97 58.93
N LEU A 1067 112.60 59.98 58.22
CA LEU A 1067 113.19 61.32 58.20
C LEU A 1067 113.13 62.03 59.57
N ALA A 1068 112.09 61.75 60.37
CA ALA A 1068 112.01 62.20 61.76
C ALA A 1068 113.09 61.55 62.65
N MET A 1069 113.30 60.23 62.51
CA MET A 1069 114.32 59.49 63.26
C MET A 1069 115.75 59.92 62.91
N ASP A 1070 116.03 60.18 61.62
CA ASP A 1070 117.34 60.65 61.17
C ASP A 1070 117.66 62.06 61.71
N LEU A 1071 116.68 62.98 61.72
CA LEU A 1071 116.87 64.33 62.29
C LEU A 1071 117.08 64.33 63.81
N ASP A 1072 116.34 63.51 64.56
CA ASP A 1072 116.57 63.32 66.01
C ASP A 1072 118.00 62.83 66.29
N LYS A 1073 118.47 61.87 65.49
CA LYS A 1073 119.82 61.32 65.58
C LYS A 1073 120.88 62.39 65.27
N GLU A 1074 120.73 63.19 64.21
CA GLU A 1074 121.65 64.29 63.90
C GLU A 1074 121.72 65.34 65.02
N VAL A 1075 120.58 65.69 65.63
CA VAL A 1075 120.52 66.61 66.78
C VAL A 1075 121.25 66.03 67.99
N LYS A 1076 121.08 64.73 68.29
CA LYS A 1076 121.76 64.06 69.40
C LYS A 1076 123.28 63.96 69.18
N GLU A 1077 123.72 63.62 67.95
CA GLU A 1077 125.14 63.55 67.59
C GLU A 1077 125.82 64.93 67.66
N THR A 1078 125.17 66.00 67.17
CA THR A 1078 125.71 67.37 67.25
C THR A 1078 125.79 67.87 68.70
N ARG A 1079 124.74 67.66 69.53
CA ARG A 1079 124.81 67.94 70.99
C ARG A 1079 125.96 67.20 71.67
N ALA A 1080 126.20 65.93 71.34
CA ALA A 1080 127.26 65.12 71.94
C ALA A 1080 128.68 65.63 71.65
N GLU A 1081 128.98 66.00 70.40
CA GLU A 1081 130.28 66.60 70.04
C GLU A 1081 130.46 68.00 70.69
N LEU A 1082 129.37 68.76 70.86
CA LEU A 1082 129.37 70.05 71.56
C LEU A 1082 129.75 69.89 73.05
N ARG A 1083 129.17 68.88 73.73
CA ARG A 1083 129.50 68.50 75.12
C ARG A 1083 130.97 68.10 75.25
N LYS A 1084 131.51 67.32 74.31
CA LYS A 1084 132.93 66.93 74.26
C LYS A 1084 133.86 68.15 74.13
N ARG A 1085 133.58 69.07 73.20
CA ARG A 1085 134.35 70.32 73.01
C ARG A 1085 134.34 71.22 74.26
N ARG A 1086 133.19 71.34 74.94
CA ARG A 1086 133.09 72.09 76.21
C ARG A 1086 133.92 71.44 77.34
N ARG A 1087 133.95 70.10 77.42
CA ARG A 1087 134.78 69.34 78.38
C ARG A 1087 136.29 69.48 78.10
N GLU A 1088 136.70 69.58 76.84
CA GLU A 1088 138.11 69.80 76.45
C GLU A 1088 138.61 71.22 76.80
N ARG A 1089 137.75 72.25 76.73
CA ARG A 1089 138.13 73.62 77.13
C ARG A 1089 138.35 73.79 78.63
N LYS A 1090 137.46 73.24 79.48
CA LYS A 1090 137.61 73.28 80.95
C LYS A 1090 138.89 72.60 81.47
N LYS A 1091 139.59 71.83 80.64
CA LYS A 1091 140.82 71.10 81.00
C LYS A 1091 142.13 71.88 80.77
N LYS A 1092 142.06 73.13 80.29
CA LYS A 1092 143.24 73.96 79.94
C LYS A 1092 143.49 75.20 80.81
N GLU A 1093 142.62 75.52 81.77
CA GLU A 1093 142.79 76.65 82.69
C GLU A 1093 142.73 76.17 84.16
N GLY A 1094 143.88 76.16 84.84
CA GLY A 1094 143.96 75.87 86.28
C GLY A 1094 145.26 75.20 86.73
N SER A 1095 146.18 75.97 87.32
CA SER A 1095 147.39 75.46 87.98
C SER A 1095 147.54 76.04 89.38
N GLU A 1096 147.82 75.16 90.35
CA GLU A 1096 148.31 75.39 91.72
C GLU A 1096 147.53 76.28 92.72
N ARG A 1097 146.70 75.64 93.56
CA ARG A 1097 146.87 75.68 95.04
C ARG A 1097 146.19 74.47 95.69
N GLY A 1098 146.93 73.68 96.46
CA GLY A 1098 146.42 72.42 97.05
C GLY A 1098 146.28 72.43 98.58
N VAL A 1099 145.51 71.47 99.11
CA VAL A 1099 145.56 71.05 100.53
C VAL A 1099 145.46 69.52 100.60
N SER A 1100 146.21 68.90 101.52
CA SER A 1100 146.43 67.45 101.59
C SER A 1100 145.28 66.65 102.23
N LYS A 1101 144.98 65.47 101.66
CA LYS A 1101 143.83 64.60 102.01
C LYS A 1101 143.79 64.12 103.47
N SER A 1102 144.90 64.20 104.23
CA SER A 1102 144.92 63.75 105.63
C SER A 1102 144.24 64.72 106.61
N SER A 1103 144.05 65.99 106.28
CA SER A 1103 143.38 66.95 107.19
C SER A 1103 141.85 66.86 107.08
N MET A 1104 141.32 66.68 105.88
CA MET A 1104 139.87 66.60 105.63
C MET A 1104 139.24 65.37 106.27
N VAL A 1105 139.91 64.21 106.22
CA VAL A 1105 139.41 62.97 106.87
C VAL A 1105 139.42 63.10 108.40
N LYS A 1106 140.40 63.80 108.99
CA LYS A 1106 140.38 64.11 110.43
C LYS A 1106 139.29 65.12 110.79
N ALA A 1107 139.04 66.13 109.95
CA ALA A 1107 137.94 67.07 110.15
C ALA A 1107 136.57 66.38 110.04
N GLN A 1108 136.36 65.51 109.06
CA GLN A 1108 135.14 64.70 108.91
C GLN A 1108 134.97 63.69 110.05
N SER A 1109 136.04 63.03 110.50
CA SER A 1109 135.98 62.12 111.65
C SER A 1109 135.66 62.84 112.96
N ILE A 1110 136.18 64.06 113.16
CA ILE A 1110 135.84 64.90 114.32
C ILE A 1110 134.40 65.42 114.20
N ALA A 1111 133.96 65.87 113.02
CA ALA A 1111 132.59 66.33 112.79
C ALA A 1111 131.56 65.21 112.99
N ALA A 1112 131.80 64.02 112.45
CA ALA A 1112 130.94 62.86 112.67
C ALA A 1112 130.89 62.44 114.16
N SER A 1113 132.02 62.52 114.87
CA SER A 1113 132.08 62.24 116.31
C SER A 1113 131.45 63.34 117.20
N ILE A 1114 131.32 64.57 116.72
CA ILE A 1114 130.66 65.69 117.44
C ILE A 1114 129.16 65.71 117.17
N LEU A 1115 128.74 65.43 115.93
CA LEU A 1115 127.35 65.60 115.47
C LEU A 1115 126.53 64.30 115.49
N ASN A 1116 127.15 63.14 115.72
CA ASN A 1116 126.48 61.85 115.85
C ASN A 1116 125.64 61.46 114.60
N VAL A 1117 126.12 61.83 113.41
CA VAL A 1117 125.55 61.51 112.09
C VAL A 1117 126.52 60.63 111.30
N SER A 1118 126.01 59.80 110.38
CA SER A 1118 126.85 58.89 109.61
C SER A 1118 127.68 59.62 108.55
N ALA A 1119 128.82 59.04 108.18
CA ALA A 1119 129.69 59.59 107.14
C ALA A 1119 129.05 59.56 105.73
N HIS A 1120 127.97 58.80 105.53
CA HIS A 1120 127.26 58.70 104.25
C HIS A 1120 126.30 59.88 104.05
N ASP A 1121 125.56 60.26 105.09
CA ASP A 1121 124.58 61.36 105.04
C ASP A 1121 125.28 62.71 104.75
N LEU A 1122 126.53 62.85 105.19
CA LEU A 1122 127.38 64.02 104.93
C LEU A 1122 127.96 64.04 103.51
N ALA A 1123 127.98 62.91 102.79
CA ALA A 1123 128.38 62.85 101.39
C ALA A 1123 127.22 63.20 100.45
N SER A 1124 126.01 62.69 100.73
CA SER A 1124 124.82 62.92 99.87
C SER A 1124 124.36 64.39 99.80
N ILE A 1125 124.74 65.23 100.77
CA ILE A 1125 124.40 66.66 100.80
C ILE A 1125 125.41 67.50 99.98
N LEU A 1126 126.55 66.92 99.57
CA LEU A 1126 127.67 67.65 98.95
C LEU A 1126 127.89 67.36 97.46
N ASP A 1127 127.13 66.45 96.84
CA ASP A 1127 127.14 66.24 95.38
C ASP A 1127 126.01 67.02 94.70
N THR A 1128 126.36 68.09 93.98
CA THR A 1128 125.43 68.89 93.16
C THR A 1128 125.77 68.81 91.67
N ALA A 1129 125.14 67.86 90.98
CA ALA A 1129 125.14 67.75 89.53
C ALA A 1129 123.70 67.52 89.05
N GLN A 1130 123.01 68.58 88.62
CA GLN A 1130 121.56 68.54 88.37
C GLN A 1130 121.11 69.44 87.20
N GLU A 1131 121.99 69.67 86.21
CA GLU A 1131 121.68 70.37 84.95
C GLU A 1131 121.80 69.46 83.69
N GLU A 1132 122.07 68.15 83.82
CA GLU A 1132 122.41 67.29 82.66
C GLU A 1132 121.24 66.45 82.08
N ASP A 1133 120.06 66.37 82.72
CA ASP A 1133 118.95 65.47 82.28
C ASP A 1133 117.87 66.11 81.36
N SER A 1134 117.72 67.45 81.38
CA SER A 1134 116.57 68.15 80.76
C SER A 1134 116.46 68.03 79.23
N ASP A 1135 117.58 67.78 78.53
CA ASP A 1135 117.65 67.80 77.07
C ASP A 1135 117.14 66.50 76.41
N GLU A 1136 117.24 65.35 77.09
CA GLU A 1136 116.92 64.04 76.49
C GLU A 1136 115.43 63.71 76.60
N GLU A 1137 114.75 64.21 77.64
CA GLU A 1137 113.31 64.03 77.83
C GLU A 1137 112.49 64.81 76.77
N ALA A 1138 112.96 66.01 76.40
CA ALA A 1138 112.34 66.84 75.36
C ALA A 1138 112.41 66.21 73.95
N ASP A 1139 113.46 65.42 73.66
CA ASP A 1139 113.60 64.72 72.38
C ASP A 1139 112.60 63.56 72.27
N GLY A 1140 112.34 62.84 73.38
CA GLY A 1140 111.31 61.81 73.44
C GLY A 1140 109.91 62.36 73.18
N VAL A 1141 109.55 63.47 73.83
CA VAL A 1141 108.25 64.14 73.63
C VAL A 1141 108.03 64.59 72.17
N TRP A 1142 109.09 65.01 71.48
CA TRP A 1142 109.00 65.38 70.06
C TRP A 1142 108.79 64.17 69.14
N LEU A 1143 109.48 63.06 69.37
CA LEU A 1143 109.29 61.79 68.65
C LEU A 1143 107.87 61.26 68.85
N ASP A 1144 107.37 61.25 70.09
CA ASP A 1144 105.99 60.86 70.41
C ASP A 1144 104.95 61.76 69.73
N HIS A 1145 105.20 63.08 69.65
CA HIS A 1145 104.31 64.00 68.96
C HIS A 1145 104.24 63.71 67.44
N ILE A 1146 105.38 63.43 66.80
CA ILE A 1146 105.39 62.99 65.40
C ILE A 1146 104.70 61.64 65.23
N GLN A 1147 104.89 60.69 66.14
CA GLN A 1147 104.26 59.38 66.08
C GLN A 1147 102.74 59.45 66.30
N GLN A 1148 102.26 60.37 67.15
CA GLN A 1148 100.83 60.69 67.30
C GLN A 1148 100.27 61.33 66.03
N LEU A 1149 100.94 62.34 65.46
CA LEU A 1149 100.55 62.92 64.18
C LEU A 1149 100.45 61.81 63.11
N LEU A 1150 101.49 60.99 62.94
CA LEU A 1150 101.49 59.85 62.03
C LEU A 1150 100.36 58.83 62.32
N GLN A 1151 99.76 58.75 63.50
CA GLN A 1151 98.60 57.89 63.76
C GLN A 1151 97.27 58.51 63.35
N HIS A 1152 97.15 59.83 63.29
CA HIS A 1152 95.92 60.48 62.83
C HIS A 1152 95.68 60.27 61.33
N GLN A 1153 94.41 60.11 60.96
CA GLN A 1153 94.01 59.67 59.62
C GLN A 1153 94.04 60.80 58.57
N SER A 1154 94.27 62.04 58.99
CA SER A 1154 94.19 63.26 58.19
C SER A 1154 95.27 64.28 58.57
N VAL A 1155 96.55 63.90 58.51
CA VAL A 1155 97.65 64.83 58.77
C VAL A 1155 97.85 65.74 57.57
N SER A 1156 97.83 67.05 57.79
CA SER A 1156 98.34 67.99 56.79
C SER A 1156 99.86 67.81 56.70
N VAL A 1157 100.39 67.57 55.49
CA VAL A 1157 101.85 67.50 55.27
C VAL A 1157 102.55 68.78 55.74
N GLY A 1158 101.83 69.93 55.75
CA GLY A 1158 102.32 71.19 56.33
C GLY A 1158 102.56 71.11 57.84
N GLU A 1159 101.62 70.60 58.62
CA GLU A 1159 101.75 70.49 60.08
C GLU A 1159 102.92 69.58 60.47
N MET A 1160 103.12 68.48 59.73
CA MET A 1160 104.25 67.57 59.97
C MET A 1160 105.60 68.19 59.54
N LEU A 1161 105.63 68.93 58.42
CA LEU A 1161 106.81 69.68 57.99
C LEU A 1161 107.18 70.79 58.99
N ASP A 1162 106.20 71.48 59.58
CA ASP A 1162 106.45 72.51 60.59
C ASP A 1162 107.09 71.93 61.85
N VAL A 1163 106.60 70.77 62.34
CA VAL A 1163 107.18 70.05 63.49
C VAL A 1163 108.60 69.53 63.19
N LEU A 1164 108.85 69.03 61.98
CA LEU A 1164 110.20 68.66 61.52
C LEU A 1164 111.13 69.89 61.41
N GLN A 1165 110.61 71.03 60.94
CA GLN A 1165 111.36 72.27 60.79
C GLN A 1165 111.87 72.82 62.13
N VAL A 1166 111.17 72.55 63.24
CA VAL A 1166 111.67 72.89 64.60
C VAL A 1166 112.98 72.16 64.89
N LYS A 1167 113.06 70.84 64.69
CA LYS A 1167 114.32 70.08 64.88
C LYS A 1167 115.39 70.41 63.86
N MET A 1168 115.03 70.72 62.61
CA MET A 1168 116.01 71.21 61.62
C MET A 1168 116.64 72.55 62.04
N LYS A 1169 115.84 73.48 62.60
CA LYS A 1169 116.35 74.76 63.14
C LYS A 1169 117.26 74.53 64.35
N GLU A 1170 116.90 73.60 65.23
CA GLU A 1170 117.74 73.21 66.36
C GLU A 1170 119.07 72.61 65.91
N SER A 1171 119.06 71.63 64.99
CA SER A 1171 120.27 71.05 64.39
C SER A 1171 121.17 72.14 63.78
N ARG A 1172 120.57 73.11 63.08
CA ARG A 1172 121.30 74.25 62.51
C ARG A 1172 121.95 75.14 63.58
N LEU A 1173 121.24 75.49 64.64
CA LEU A 1173 121.76 76.31 65.75
C LEU A 1173 122.89 75.58 66.51
N LEU A 1174 122.76 74.27 66.72
CA LEU A 1174 123.79 73.43 67.35
C LEU A 1174 125.04 73.30 66.47
N MET A 1175 124.88 73.20 65.14
CA MET A 1175 125.99 73.26 64.20
C MET A 1175 126.65 74.65 64.16
N GLU A 1176 125.87 75.73 64.21
CA GLU A 1176 126.39 77.10 64.34
C GLU A 1176 127.17 77.27 65.66
N GLU A 1177 126.71 76.73 66.79
CA GLU A 1177 127.49 76.70 68.04
C GLU A 1177 128.78 75.87 67.94
N LEU A 1178 128.72 74.67 67.35
CA LEU A 1178 129.91 73.84 67.09
C LEU A 1178 130.95 74.57 66.24
N PHE A 1179 130.49 75.32 65.23
CA PHE A 1179 131.35 76.13 64.36
C PHE A 1179 131.96 77.32 65.11
N ASN A 1180 131.16 78.05 65.91
CA ASN A 1180 131.63 79.14 66.77
C ASN A 1180 132.65 78.68 67.84
N LEU A 1181 132.58 77.43 68.30
CA LEU A 1181 133.59 76.80 69.16
C LEU A 1181 134.86 76.38 68.40
N ARG A 1182 134.79 76.24 67.08
CA ARG A 1182 135.91 75.87 66.19
C ARG A 1182 136.77 77.08 65.78
N GLU A 1183 136.16 78.25 65.61
CA GLU A 1183 136.87 79.48 65.17
C GLU A 1183 137.58 80.26 66.29
N ARG A 1184 137.28 80.01 67.56
CA ARG A 1184 138.02 80.62 68.70
C ARG A 1184 139.17 79.73 69.17
N HIS A 1185 140.12 79.44 68.26
CA HIS A 1185 141.29 78.59 68.52
C HIS A 1185 142.58 79.19 67.98
#